data_AF-A0A3N4YXG9-F1
#
_entry.id   AF-A0A3N4YXG9-F1
#
_cell.length_a   1.000
_cell.length_b   1.000
_cell.length_c   1.000
_cell.angle_alpha   90.00
_cell.angle_beta   90.00
_cell.angle_gamma   90.00
#
_symmetry.space_group_name_H-M   'P 1'
#
loop_
_entity.id
_entity.type
_entity.pdbx_description
1 polymer ?
#
loop_
_entity_poly.entity_id
_entity_poly.type
_entity_poly.pdbx_seq_one_letter_code
_entity_poly.pdbx_strand_id
1 'polypeptide(L)'
;MSAPGLDRRTWHVRVNAVVVAWLVAAVVVAVVHRWVPGAGWLMTHLLLLGAVGSAILIWSAHFADTLLGRPAPGGQRFMVVRLAAHNAGALGVVAGLSTGHETLTTAGGLLVATTALVHGAVIARQRRGALMARFGALSRYYLAAAGALATGAVLGVLLARPGADAATHAGLYGAHVTVMLLGFVGLTVLGTLVVLWPTMLRTKMVESAPLAAGRALWLLLAGVAVAAAGALAGLALAVPAGVALYLTGLGVLVRPMVTVARVSPPRSFAPLSAAAAVAWLAGTAAALGVVVATAPAPAAVPDRLGALVAPFAVGFAAQVLLGALSYLAPVMLGGGPSVVRAVNREMDRAAVARVVVTNACLVLFVLPLPSLVRVTTSLLGLAALASFLVLLARAGLERRRAARRRDDDLLATSLPLGPPAQPRRLGGVWGAAAVALAVVLGVAGDPAAAGLGTASAADGVAATGRTTTVEVRVEGMRFVPDVVEVPAGDELVIELTNTGADVHDLVLASGATTGRLGVGERATLEAGVVGADLEGWCSVAGHRQMGMTLDVVVTGSGVPREPVTAGDHAASGDLAPSGDLAPSGDHAPSGSNADGPAAADLLDLMATPGADFSAHDATLAPAPGATVHEVTLTVSETTVEVAPGVEQERWTFGGTAPGPTLRGSVGDVFDITLVNDGTIGHSIDFHAGAFAPDRPMRTIAPGESLTYRFTATRSGIWMYHCSTMPMSMHIANGMFGAVIIDPPGLEPVDREYVLVQSEVYLGSVGGPADATKIGAEQPDLVVFNGYANQYDHEPLVARVGERVRVWVLDAGPSRGSAFHVVGGQFDTVYTEGAYLLGGPEAAGEPTGGAQVLPLVAAQGGFVELTFPEAGTYPFVSHAMVDAERGAHGVFAVAP
;
A
#
# COMPACT_ATOMS: atom_id res chain seq x y z
N MET A 1 -4.84 49.58 16.34
CA MET A 1 -5.71 49.20 15.21
C MET A 1 -5.30 47.82 14.73
N SER A 2 -6.06 46.79 15.13
CA SER A 2 -5.76 45.39 14.83
C SER A 2 -6.33 45.08 13.46
N ALA A 3 -5.49 44.75 12.47
CA ALA A 3 -5.97 44.18 11.22
C ALA A 3 -6.90 42.99 11.51
N PRO A 4 -8.00 42.81 10.76
CA PRO A 4 -8.94 41.73 11.02
C PRO A 4 -8.18 40.40 10.96
N GLY A 5 -8.27 39.61 12.04
CA GLY A 5 -7.70 38.27 12.09
C GLY A 5 -8.34 37.41 11.00
N LEU A 6 -7.61 36.39 10.53
CA LEU A 6 -8.21 35.38 9.65
C LEU A 6 -9.45 34.80 10.33
N ASP A 7 -10.51 34.55 9.56
CA ASP A 7 -11.66 33.80 10.06
C ASP A 7 -11.14 32.54 10.80
N ARG A 8 -11.65 32.32 12.01
CA ARG A 8 -11.22 31.23 12.91
C ARG A 8 -11.21 29.88 12.20
N ARG A 9 -12.07 29.69 11.20
CA ARG A 9 -12.17 28.49 10.37
C ARG A 9 -10.97 28.34 9.43
N THR A 10 -10.69 29.36 8.62
CA THR A 10 -9.57 29.36 7.66
C THR A 10 -8.22 29.25 8.37
N TRP A 11 -8.15 29.78 9.59
CA TRP A 11 -7.00 29.63 10.48
C TRP A 11 -6.66 28.18 10.80
N HIS A 12 -7.61 27.41 11.36
CA HIS A 12 -7.35 26.04 11.79
C HIS A 12 -7.01 25.11 10.62
N VAL A 13 -7.62 25.31 9.45
CA VAL A 13 -7.29 24.55 8.23
C VAL A 13 -5.85 24.81 7.78
N ARG A 14 -5.45 26.09 7.64
CA ARG A 14 -4.12 26.46 7.15
C ARG A 14 -3.01 25.97 8.07
N VAL A 15 -3.21 26.14 9.37
CA VAL A 15 -2.20 25.78 10.38
C VAL A 15 -2.03 24.27 10.52
N ASN A 16 -3.11 23.49 10.42
CA ASN A 16 -3.01 22.02 10.46
C ASN A 16 -2.58 21.40 9.12
N ALA A 17 -2.62 22.14 8.00
CA ALA A 17 -2.06 21.66 6.73
C ALA A 17 -0.56 21.31 6.86
N VAL A 18 0.17 22.03 7.74
CA VAL A 18 1.57 21.72 8.07
C VAL A 18 1.71 20.34 8.72
N VAL A 19 0.82 20.00 9.65
CA VAL A 19 0.80 18.67 10.30
C VAL A 19 0.53 17.58 9.27
N VAL A 20 -0.43 17.81 8.37
CA VAL A 20 -0.76 16.88 7.28
C VAL A 20 0.43 16.69 6.33
N ALA A 21 1.15 17.76 5.98
CA ALA A 21 2.32 17.68 5.11
C ALA A 21 3.42 16.78 5.72
N TRP A 22 3.70 16.90 7.02
CA TRP A 22 4.64 16.00 7.70
C TRP A 22 4.15 14.55 7.76
N LEU A 23 2.85 14.33 7.96
CA LEU A 23 2.28 12.97 7.92
C LEU A 23 2.42 12.35 6.53
N VAL A 24 2.18 13.12 5.46
CA VAL A 24 2.41 12.68 4.07
C VAL A 24 3.89 12.37 3.87
N ALA A 25 4.80 13.24 4.28
CA ALA A 25 6.24 13.00 4.16
C ALA A 25 6.68 11.74 4.91
N ALA A 26 6.17 11.51 6.12
CA ALA A 26 6.46 10.30 6.89
C ALA A 26 5.94 9.03 6.19
N VAL A 27 4.74 9.07 5.58
CA VAL A 27 4.20 7.95 4.78
C VAL A 27 5.05 7.70 3.54
N VAL A 28 5.44 8.75 2.81
CA VAL A 28 6.30 8.63 1.62
C VAL A 28 7.61 7.95 2.01
N VAL A 29 8.31 8.45 3.04
CA VAL A 29 9.56 7.83 3.51
C VAL A 29 9.35 6.40 3.99
N ALA A 30 8.22 6.08 4.64
CA ALA A 30 7.90 4.72 5.03
C ALA A 30 7.76 3.77 3.82
N VAL A 31 7.20 4.25 2.70
CA VAL A 31 7.06 3.46 1.46
C VAL A 31 8.40 3.30 0.75
N VAL A 32 9.22 4.36 0.69
CA VAL A 32 10.51 4.35 -0.02
C VAL A 32 11.71 4.00 0.85
N HIS A 33 11.48 3.56 2.11
CA HIS A 33 12.52 3.46 3.15
C HIS A 33 13.74 2.62 2.73
N ARG A 34 13.55 1.60 1.89
CA ARG A 34 14.64 0.73 1.39
C ARG A 34 15.69 1.47 0.55
N TRP A 35 15.33 2.61 -0.04
CA TRP A 35 16.23 3.43 -0.84
C TRP A 35 16.73 4.68 -0.09
N VAL A 36 16.39 4.82 1.19
CA VAL A 36 16.70 6.01 1.99
C VAL A 36 17.65 5.63 3.12
N PRO A 37 18.93 6.07 3.07
CA PRO A 37 19.87 5.85 4.16
C PRO A 37 19.32 6.41 5.48
N GLY A 38 19.38 5.62 6.55
CA GLY A 38 18.89 6.05 7.87
C GLY A 38 17.38 6.29 7.95
N ALA A 39 16.57 5.64 7.09
CA ALA A 39 15.12 5.85 7.01
C ALA A 39 14.39 5.72 8.36
N GLY A 40 14.83 4.82 9.25
CA GLY A 40 14.24 4.67 10.59
C GLY A 40 14.36 5.95 11.44
N TRP A 41 15.54 6.58 11.42
CA TRP A 41 15.76 7.86 12.09
C TRP A 41 14.92 8.97 11.43
N LEU A 42 14.94 9.05 10.11
CA LEU A 42 14.23 10.07 9.34
C LEU A 42 12.73 9.99 9.60
N MET A 43 12.11 8.83 9.39
CA MET A 43 10.69 8.59 9.62
C MET A 43 10.26 8.95 11.05
N THR A 44 11.08 8.58 12.06
CA THR A 44 10.82 8.90 13.46
C THR A 44 10.77 10.41 13.68
N HIS A 45 11.70 11.18 13.09
CA HIS A 45 11.75 12.63 13.26
C HIS A 45 10.72 13.38 12.41
N LEU A 46 10.42 12.90 11.19
CA LEU A 46 9.30 13.43 10.38
C LEU A 46 7.98 13.33 11.15
N LEU A 47 7.73 12.19 11.81
CA LEU A 47 6.54 11.98 12.62
C LEU A 47 6.59 12.75 13.94
N LEU A 48 7.62 12.58 14.76
CA LEU A 48 7.65 13.10 16.14
C LEU A 48 8.03 14.58 16.22
N LEU A 49 9.09 15.00 15.52
CA LEU A 49 9.54 16.38 15.53
C LEU A 49 8.71 17.25 14.57
N GLY A 50 8.38 16.72 13.39
CA GLY A 50 7.56 17.37 12.38
C GLY A 50 6.07 17.40 12.73
N ALA A 51 5.38 16.27 12.51
CA ALA A 51 3.91 16.20 12.63
C ALA A 51 3.42 16.39 14.07
N VAL A 52 3.89 15.56 15.02
CA VAL A 52 3.48 15.61 16.43
C VAL A 52 3.94 16.91 17.07
N GLY A 53 5.19 17.34 16.85
CA GLY A 53 5.72 18.60 17.38
C GLY A 53 4.90 19.82 16.94
N SER A 54 4.59 19.90 15.64
CA SER A 54 3.73 20.97 15.10
C SER A 54 2.32 20.91 15.70
N ALA A 55 1.71 19.73 15.77
CA ALA A 55 0.38 19.56 16.36
C ALA A 55 0.35 19.97 17.84
N ILE A 56 1.37 19.60 18.62
CA ILE A 56 1.51 19.98 20.03
C ILE A 56 1.56 21.50 20.17
N LEU A 57 2.37 22.21 19.37
CA LEU A 57 2.44 23.68 19.45
C LEU A 57 1.09 24.34 19.15
N ILE A 58 0.39 23.86 18.12
CA ILE A 58 -0.91 24.38 17.69
C ILE A 58 -1.96 24.16 18.78
N TRP A 59 -2.11 22.92 19.22
CA TRP A 59 -3.21 22.53 20.09
C TRP A 59 -2.96 22.87 21.56
N SER A 60 -1.71 22.82 22.05
CA SER A 60 -1.41 23.30 23.40
C SER A 60 -1.67 24.80 23.56
N ALA A 61 -1.41 25.62 22.53
CA ALA A 61 -1.81 27.03 22.53
C ALA A 61 -3.34 27.18 22.59
N HIS A 62 -4.06 26.45 21.74
CA HIS A 62 -5.53 26.49 21.71
C HIS A 62 -6.18 26.05 23.03
N PHE A 63 -5.68 24.96 23.63
CA PHE A 63 -6.14 24.50 24.93
C PHE A 63 -5.74 25.46 26.05
N ALA A 64 -4.54 26.06 26.02
CA ALA A 64 -4.14 27.05 27.00
C ALA A 64 -5.06 28.30 26.95
N ASP A 65 -5.39 28.80 25.77
CA ASP A 65 -6.37 29.89 25.58
C ASP A 65 -7.72 29.56 26.24
N THR A 66 -8.19 28.33 26.01
CA THR A 66 -9.49 27.86 26.52
C THR A 66 -9.46 27.63 28.03
N LEU A 67 -8.43 26.97 28.55
CA LEU A 67 -8.28 26.62 29.98
C LEU A 67 -8.01 27.84 30.86
N LEU A 68 -7.33 28.84 30.33
CA LEU A 68 -6.96 30.06 31.07
C LEU A 68 -7.97 31.20 30.85
N GLY A 69 -8.93 31.05 29.93
CA GLY A 69 -9.96 32.04 29.65
C GLY A 69 -9.42 33.37 29.11
N ARG A 70 -8.21 33.36 28.55
CA ARG A 70 -7.47 34.55 28.12
C ARG A 70 -6.67 34.20 26.87
N PRO A 71 -6.71 35.00 25.79
CA PRO A 71 -5.91 34.69 24.60
C PRO A 71 -4.41 34.89 24.83
N ALA A 72 -3.59 34.08 24.15
CA ALA A 72 -2.14 34.19 24.19
C ALA A 72 -1.64 35.58 23.71
N PRO A 73 -0.61 36.16 24.35
CA PRO A 73 0.06 37.37 23.87
C PRO A 73 0.48 37.28 22.40
N GLY A 74 0.24 38.33 21.61
CA GLY A 74 0.57 38.38 20.18
C GLY A 74 -0.41 37.65 19.25
N GLY A 75 -1.41 36.95 19.80
CA GLY A 75 -2.51 36.33 19.04
C GLY A 75 -2.05 35.32 17.98
N GLN A 76 -2.85 35.18 16.91
CA GLN A 76 -2.61 34.22 15.84
C GLN A 76 -1.29 34.47 15.10
N ARG A 77 -0.92 35.73 14.83
CA ARG A 77 0.31 36.08 14.09
C ARG A 77 1.55 35.55 14.80
N PHE A 78 1.63 35.75 16.12
CA PHE A 78 2.77 35.26 16.87
C PHE A 78 2.78 33.73 16.97
N MET A 79 1.61 33.07 16.93
CA MET A 79 1.54 31.61 16.78
C MET A 79 2.17 31.17 15.45
N VAL A 80 1.79 31.79 14.31
CA VAL A 80 2.36 31.44 12.99
C VAL A 80 3.87 31.55 13.00
N VAL A 81 4.41 32.64 13.55
CA VAL A 81 5.87 32.85 13.60
C VAL A 81 6.54 31.74 14.39
N ARG A 82 6.01 31.36 15.56
CA ARG A 82 6.56 30.25 16.36
C ARG A 82 6.45 28.92 15.62
N LEU A 83 5.31 28.64 14.98
CA LEU A 83 5.14 27.41 14.23
C LEU A 83 6.11 27.33 13.04
N ALA A 84 6.26 28.43 12.29
CA ALA A 84 7.22 28.52 11.20
C ALA A 84 8.67 28.34 11.69
N ALA A 85 9.04 28.96 12.82
CA ALA A 85 10.35 28.79 13.43
C ALA A 85 10.63 27.34 13.85
N HIS A 86 9.66 26.67 14.49
CA HIS A 86 9.77 25.23 14.83
C HIS A 86 9.99 24.38 13.58
N ASN A 87 9.20 24.62 12.53
CA ASN A 87 9.27 23.84 11.30
C ASN A 87 10.55 24.08 10.51
N ALA A 88 11.03 25.33 10.47
CA ALA A 88 12.35 25.65 9.90
C ALA A 88 13.47 24.98 10.70
N GLY A 89 13.37 24.97 12.03
CA GLY A 89 14.32 24.26 12.89
C GLY A 89 14.31 22.75 12.67
N ALA A 90 13.12 22.15 12.58
CA ALA A 90 12.95 20.73 12.30
C ALA A 90 13.51 20.34 10.92
N LEU A 91 13.24 21.13 9.88
CA LEU A 91 13.83 20.96 8.55
C LEU A 91 15.35 21.11 8.58
N GLY A 92 15.88 22.06 9.36
CA GLY A 92 17.32 22.22 9.57
C GLY A 92 17.96 20.99 10.21
N VAL A 93 17.33 20.39 11.22
CA VAL A 93 17.81 19.12 11.81
C VAL A 93 17.78 17.99 10.79
N VAL A 94 16.66 17.83 10.06
CA VAL A 94 16.50 16.77 9.04
C VAL A 94 17.52 16.92 7.93
N ALA A 95 17.64 18.10 7.34
CA ALA A 95 18.59 18.37 6.27
C ALA A 95 20.04 18.26 6.76
N GLY A 96 20.33 18.77 7.96
CA GLY A 96 21.66 18.71 8.57
C GLY A 96 22.16 17.28 8.76
N LEU A 97 21.35 16.41 9.37
CA LEU A 97 21.75 15.00 9.52
C LEU A 97 21.79 14.25 8.19
N SER A 98 20.85 14.51 7.29
CA SER A 98 20.82 13.81 5.98
C SER A 98 21.99 14.20 5.06
N THR A 99 22.58 15.38 5.26
CA THR A 99 23.72 15.88 4.46
C THR A 99 25.06 15.85 5.21
N GLY A 100 25.07 15.41 6.48
CA GLY A 100 26.27 15.43 7.32
C GLY A 100 26.72 16.84 7.76
N HIS A 101 25.88 17.87 7.63
CA HIS A 101 26.19 19.24 8.03
C HIS A 101 25.88 19.50 9.51
N GLU A 102 26.91 19.42 10.37
CA GLU A 102 26.79 19.63 11.83
C GLU A 102 26.27 21.04 12.20
N THR A 103 26.72 22.07 11.49
CA THR A 103 26.31 23.46 11.74
C THR A 103 24.82 23.65 11.52
N LEU A 104 24.28 23.04 10.47
CA LEU A 104 22.86 23.08 10.13
C LEU A 104 22.03 22.30 11.16
N THR A 105 22.51 21.13 11.59
CA THR A 105 21.88 20.33 12.66
C THR A 105 21.82 21.10 13.98
N THR A 106 22.94 21.73 14.36
CA THR A 106 23.05 22.52 15.59
C THR A 106 22.14 23.75 15.53
N ALA A 107 22.17 24.50 14.44
CA ALA A 107 21.32 25.67 14.25
C ALA A 107 19.83 25.30 14.28
N GLY A 108 19.45 24.22 13.58
CA GLY A 108 18.09 23.70 13.57
C GLY A 108 17.60 23.28 14.96
N GLY A 109 18.41 22.50 15.69
CA GLY A 109 18.09 22.02 17.03
C GLY A 109 17.98 23.15 18.05
N LEU A 110 18.88 24.15 18.00
CA LEU A 110 18.80 25.34 18.86
C LEU A 110 17.57 26.20 18.53
N LEU A 111 17.16 26.27 17.27
CA LEU A 111 15.95 26.99 16.87
C LEU A 111 14.69 26.28 17.41
N VAL A 112 14.64 24.94 17.35
CA VAL A 112 13.56 24.15 17.98
C VAL A 112 13.54 24.39 19.49
N ALA A 113 14.68 24.28 20.16
CA ALA A 113 14.78 24.49 21.61
C ALA A 113 14.33 25.89 22.03
N THR A 114 14.80 26.92 21.31
CA THR A 114 14.41 28.31 21.54
C THR A 114 12.91 28.51 21.34
N THR A 115 12.35 27.94 20.27
CA THR A 115 10.93 28.03 19.98
C THR A 115 10.09 27.39 21.08
N ALA A 116 10.54 26.25 21.62
CA ALA A 116 9.90 25.58 22.75
C ALA A 116 9.90 26.45 24.02
N LEU A 117 11.05 27.05 24.37
CA LEU A 117 11.15 27.96 25.52
C LEU A 117 10.27 29.20 25.36
N VAL A 118 10.24 29.80 24.17
CA VAL A 118 9.35 30.93 23.87
C VAL A 118 7.88 30.52 24.00
N HIS A 119 7.49 29.35 23.50
CA HIS A 119 6.13 28.83 23.64
C HIS A 119 5.74 28.61 25.11
N GLY A 120 6.64 28.03 25.91
CA GLY A 120 6.47 27.91 27.36
C GLY A 120 6.32 29.28 28.05
N ALA A 121 7.16 30.26 27.70
CA ALA A 121 7.09 31.62 28.25
C ALA A 121 5.76 32.32 27.93
N VAL A 122 5.21 32.11 26.72
CA VAL A 122 3.89 32.62 26.31
C VAL A 122 2.80 32.06 27.21
N ILE A 123 2.75 30.74 27.41
CA ILE A 123 1.76 30.08 28.28
C ILE A 123 1.96 30.52 29.75
N ALA A 124 3.19 30.68 30.21
CA ALA A 124 3.49 31.13 31.57
C ALA A 124 2.99 32.56 31.81
N ARG A 125 3.21 33.46 30.84
CA ARG A 125 2.71 34.86 30.90
C ARG A 125 1.19 34.91 30.86
N GLN A 126 0.56 34.11 30.01
CA GLN A 126 -0.89 33.97 29.93
C GLN A 126 -1.48 33.52 31.28
N ARG A 127 -0.85 32.53 31.92
CA ARG A 127 -1.25 31.98 33.22
C ARG A 127 -1.14 33.00 34.36
N ARG A 128 -0.08 33.82 34.41
CA ARG A 128 0.10 34.86 35.45
C ARG A 128 -1.06 35.88 35.49
N GLY A 129 -1.73 36.07 34.36
CA GLY A 129 -2.82 37.03 34.23
C GLY A 129 -4.21 36.40 34.16
N ALA A 130 -4.38 35.13 34.51
CA ALA A 130 -5.66 34.44 34.51
C ALA A 130 -6.28 34.41 35.91
N LEU A 131 -7.51 34.92 36.06
CA LEU A 131 -8.26 34.89 37.32
C LEU A 131 -8.84 33.48 37.53
N MET A 132 -8.34 32.78 38.55
CA MET A 132 -8.78 31.46 39.08
C MET A 132 -9.60 30.57 38.14
N ALA A 133 -9.02 30.14 37.01
CA ALA A 133 -9.64 29.11 36.19
C ALA A 133 -9.52 27.75 36.89
N ARG A 134 -10.67 27.09 37.17
CA ARG A 134 -10.77 25.74 37.77
C ARG A 134 -9.82 24.71 37.15
N PHE A 135 -9.50 24.86 35.85
CA PHE A 135 -8.64 23.96 35.08
C PHE A 135 -7.28 24.58 34.71
N GLY A 136 -6.98 25.80 35.16
CA GLY A 136 -5.73 26.49 34.84
C GLY A 136 -4.48 25.77 35.35
N ALA A 137 -4.60 24.90 36.36
CA ALA A 137 -3.51 24.06 36.84
C ALA A 137 -3.00 23.05 35.78
N LEU A 138 -3.86 22.63 34.85
CA LEU A 138 -3.50 21.69 33.77
C LEU A 138 -2.52 22.31 32.77
N SER A 139 -2.49 23.63 32.63
CA SER A 139 -1.51 24.32 31.77
C SER A 139 -0.05 24.07 32.18
N ARG A 140 0.21 23.59 33.41
CA ARG A 140 1.56 23.21 33.86
C ARG A 140 2.13 22.02 33.10
N TYR A 141 1.29 21.13 32.59
CA TYR A 141 1.73 20.04 31.72
C TYR A 141 2.37 20.58 30.43
N TYR A 142 1.76 21.61 29.82
CA TYR A 142 2.31 22.24 28.61
C TYR A 142 3.61 22.99 28.88
N LEU A 143 3.75 23.63 30.05
CA LEU A 143 5.01 24.27 30.46
C LEU A 143 6.13 23.24 30.63
N ALA A 144 5.83 22.13 31.30
CA ALA A 144 6.81 21.08 31.49
C ALA A 144 7.18 20.38 30.17
N ALA A 145 6.21 20.11 29.30
CA ALA A 145 6.46 19.56 27.97
C ALA A 145 7.32 20.48 27.11
N ALA A 146 7.09 21.81 27.16
CA ALA A 146 7.93 22.78 26.47
C ALA A 146 9.39 22.76 26.97
N GLY A 147 9.59 22.63 28.29
CA GLY A 147 10.91 22.41 28.87
C GLY A 147 11.55 21.11 28.39
N ALA A 148 10.79 20.01 28.38
CA ALA A 148 11.26 18.72 27.87
C ALA A 148 11.65 18.78 26.39
N LEU A 149 10.89 19.47 25.53
CA LEU A 149 11.27 19.66 24.12
C LEU A 149 12.59 20.43 23.99
N ALA A 150 12.78 21.49 24.78
CA ALA A 150 14.02 22.26 24.76
C ALA A 150 15.22 21.40 25.21
N THR A 151 15.09 20.68 26.32
CA THR A 151 16.12 19.76 26.82
C THR A 151 16.40 18.64 25.83
N GLY A 152 15.35 17.99 25.30
CA GLY A 152 15.48 16.91 24.32
C GLY A 152 16.14 17.35 23.02
N ALA A 153 15.81 18.55 22.52
CA ALA A 153 16.46 19.12 21.33
C ALA A 153 17.96 19.38 21.57
N VAL A 154 18.35 19.90 22.73
CA VAL A 154 19.77 20.07 23.09
C VAL A 154 20.47 18.71 23.21
N LEU A 155 19.86 17.72 23.86
CA LEU A 155 20.40 16.36 23.94
C LEU A 155 20.56 15.75 22.53
N GLY A 156 19.63 15.99 21.63
CA GLY A 156 19.70 15.53 20.24
C GLY A 156 20.84 16.18 19.46
N VAL A 157 21.08 17.48 19.66
CA VAL A 157 22.26 18.18 19.08
C VAL A 157 23.55 17.60 19.63
N LEU A 158 23.64 17.35 20.94
CA LEU A 158 24.83 16.73 21.55
C LEU A 158 25.05 15.30 21.05
N LEU A 159 23.98 14.53 20.87
CA LEU A 159 24.02 13.17 20.33
C LEU A 159 24.52 13.13 18.87
N ALA A 160 24.20 14.16 18.08
CA ALA A 160 24.61 14.25 16.69
C ALA A 160 26.08 14.67 16.51
N ARG A 161 26.80 15.02 17.59
CA ARG A 161 28.21 15.42 17.49
C ARG A 161 29.13 14.21 17.34
N PRO A 162 30.10 14.25 16.42
CA PRO A 162 31.11 13.21 16.31
C PRO A 162 32.03 13.21 17.55
N GLY A 163 32.51 12.03 17.94
CA GLY A 163 33.56 11.87 18.97
C GLY A 163 33.11 11.57 20.40
N ALA A 164 31.82 11.30 20.63
CA ALA A 164 31.37 10.74 21.92
C ALA A 164 31.77 9.25 22.01
N ASP A 165 32.29 8.83 23.16
CA ASP A 165 32.50 7.40 23.43
C ASP A 165 31.15 6.63 23.50
N ALA A 166 31.20 5.30 23.40
CA ALA A 166 30.01 4.47 23.32
C ALA A 166 29.10 4.60 24.56
N ALA A 167 29.68 4.81 25.75
CA ALA A 167 28.92 4.94 27.00
C ALA A 167 28.19 6.29 27.07
N THR A 168 28.87 7.36 26.67
CA THR A 168 28.32 8.72 26.59
C THR A 168 27.23 8.78 25.52
N HIS A 169 27.46 8.17 24.36
CA HIS A 169 26.46 8.06 23.30
C HIS A 169 25.22 7.32 23.78
N ALA A 170 25.38 6.17 24.46
CA ALA A 170 24.27 5.41 25.02
C ALA A 170 23.47 6.22 26.07
N GLY A 171 24.17 6.93 26.96
CA GLY A 171 23.53 7.78 27.96
C GLY A 171 22.75 8.96 27.34
N LEU A 172 23.35 9.65 26.36
CA LEU A 172 22.71 10.73 25.61
C LEU A 172 21.48 10.22 24.84
N TYR A 173 21.60 9.09 24.15
CA TYR A 173 20.50 8.46 23.42
C TYR A 173 19.34 8.09 24.36
N GLY A 174 19.63 7.37 25.45
CA GLY A 174 18.62 6.99 26.44
C GLY A 174 17.93 8.18 27.09
N ALA A 175 18.68 9.24 27.42
CA ALA A 175 18.13 10.47 27.96
C ALA A 175 17.27 11.24 26.94
N HIS A 176 17.74 11.36 25.69
CA HIS A 176 17.00 12.00 24.60
C HIS A 176 15.65 11.31 24.38
N VAL A 177 15.66 9.98 24.22
CA VAL A 177 14.45 9.16 24.03
C VAL A 177 13.49 9.34 25.21
N THR A 178 13.99 9.25 26.44
CA THR A 178 13.17 9.41 27.66
C THR A 178 12.53 10.78 27.75
N VAL A 179 13.31 11.85 27.56
CA VAL A 179 12.82 13.24 27.66
C VAL A 179 11.84 13.56 26.54
N MET A 180 12.09 13.10 25.32
CA MET A 180 11.21 13.38 24.18
C MET A 180 9.89 12.60 24.27
N LEU A 181 9.92 11.31 24.60
CA LEU A 181 8.72 10.47 24.57
C LEU A 181 7.89 10.58 25.84
N LEU A 182 8.52 10.47 27.03
CA LEU A 182 7.81 10.53 28.31
C LEU A 182 7.57 11.97 28.78
N GLY A 183 8.52 12.86 28.49
CA GLY A 183 8.46 14.28 28.82
C GLY A 183 7.65 15.09 27.81
N PHE A 184 8.17 15.31 26.62
CA PHE A 184 7.53 16.22 25.65
C PHE A 184 6.18 15.68 25.15
N VAL A 185 6.16 14.50 24.52
CA VAL A 185 4.93 13.93 23.95
C VAL A 185 4.01 13.43 25.08
N GLY A 186 4.54 12.63 26.00
CA GLY A 186 3.83 12.03 27.12
C GLY A 186 3.09 13.06 27.98
N LEU A 187 3.79 14.05 28.53
CA LEU A 187 3.14 15.05 29.39
C LEU A 187 2.10 15.89 28.63
N THR A 188 2.38 16.24 27.37
CA THR A 188 1.39 16.99 26.57
C THR A 188 0.10 16.20 26.42
N VAL A 189 0.21 14.95 25.95
CA VAL A 189 -0.94 14.08 25.70
C VAL A 189 -1.72 13.81 26.98
N LEU A 190 -1.03 13.40 28.05
CA LEU A 190 -1.64 13.10 29.33
C LEU A 190 -2.35 14.32 29.93
N GLY A 191 -1.72 15.49 29.88
CA GLY A 191 -2.33 16.75 30.35
C GLY A 191 -3.58 17.14 29.56
N THR A 192 -3.54 16.99 28.24
CA THR A 192 -4.69 17.27 27.36
C THR A 192 -5.83 16.28 27.58
N LEU A 193 -5.52 14.98 27.73
CA LEU A 193 -6.53 13.93 27.88
C LEU A 193 -7.39 14.08 29.13
N VAL A 194 -6.92 14.74 30.19
CA VAL A 194 -7.77 15.03 31.38
C VAL A 194 -9.08 15.72 30.99
N VAL A 195 -9.03 16.64 30.01
CA VAL A 195 -10.21 17.38 29.53
C VAL A 195 -10.74 16.79 28.23
N LEU A 196 -9.86 16.33 27.35
CA LEU A 196 -10.24 15.83 26.05
C LEU A 196 -10.94 14.45 26.13
N TRP A 197 -10.59 13.62 27.09
CA TRP A 197 -11.20 12.29 27.28
C TRP A 197 -12.72 12.34 27.56
N PRO A 198 -13.21 13.06 28.60
CA PRO A 198 -14.65 13.15 28.85
C PRO A 198 -15.40 13.85 27.71
N THR A 199 -14.76 14.79 27.00
CA THR A 199 -15.39 15.46 25.84
C THR A 199 -15.52 14.52 24.64
N MET A 200 -14.49 13.72 24.32
CA MET A 200 -14.56 12.66 23.32
C MET A 200 -15.67 11.65 23.61
N LEU A 201 -15.83 11.27 24.88
CA LEU A 201 -16.88 10.35 25.35
C LEU A 201 -18.25 11.01 25.57
N ARG A 202 -18.36 12.32 25.33
CA ARG A 202 -19.58 13.14 25.50
C ARG A 202 -20.22 12.97 26.88
N THR A 203 -19.39 12.94 27.92
CA THR A 203 -19.81 12.72 29.31
C THR A 203 -19.14 13.72 30.24
N LYS A 204 -19.67 13.86 31.45
CA LYS A 204 -19.11 14.79 32.44
C LYS A 204 -17.80 14.25 33.00
N MET A 205 -16.84 15.15 33.18
CA MET A 205 -15.60 14.85 33.90
C MET A 205 -15.89 14.59 35.38
N VAL A 206 -15.21 13.62 35.97
CA VAL A 206 -15.27 13.34 37.41
C VAL A 206 -14.63 14.50 38.19
N GLU A 207 -15.22 14.90 39.30
CA GLU A 207 -14.79 16.07 40.08
C GLU A 207 -13.36 15.96 40.61
N SER A 208 -12.90 14.75 40.92
CA SER A 208 -11.55 14.47 41.41
C SER A 208 -10.45 14.52 40.33
N ALA A 209 -10.82 14.57 39.04
CA ALA A 209 -9.86 14.45 37.94
C ALA A 209 -8.79 15.57 37.92
N PRO A 210 -9.11 16.87 38.13
CA PRO A 210 -8.10 17.93 38.16
C PRO A 210 -7.11 17.80 39.32
N LEU A 211 -7.58 17.33 40.49
CA LEU A 211 -6.72 17.10 41.66
C LEU A 211 -5.79 15.91 41.43
N ALA A 212 -6.31 14.82 40.89
CA ALA A 212 -5.51 13.66 40.48
C ALA A 212 -4.45 14.06 39.46
N ALA A 213 -4.82 14.86 38.46
CA ALA A 213 -3.88 15.37 37.46
C ALA A 213 -2.79 16.26 38.07
N GLY A 214 -3.10 17.07 39.08
CA GLY A 214 -2.10 17.88 39.79
C GLY A 214 -1.06 17.03 40.53
N ARG A 215 -1.48 15.93 41.17
CA ARG A 215 -0.58 14.99 41.86
C ARG A 215 0.24 14.15 40.87
N ALA A 216 -0.43 13.65 39.83
CA ALA A 216 0.19 12.87 38.77
C ALA A 216 1.33 13.63 38.08
N LEU A 217 1.17 14.94 37.84
CA LEU A 217 2.20 15.76 37.17
C LEU A 217 3.56 15.67 37.87
N TRP A 218 3.58 15.78 39.21
CA TRP A 218 4.84 15.74 39.95
C TRP A 218 5.50 14.36 39.92
N LEU A 219 4.71 13.29 39.97
CA LEU A 219 5.21 11.92 39.81
C LEU A 219 5.77 11.68 38.41
N LEU A 220 5.05 12.15 37.38
CA LEU A 220 5.50 12.04 35.99
C LEU A 220 6.81 12.82 35.76
N LEU A 221 6.91 14.04 36.30
CA LEU A 221 8.14 14.85 36.20
C LEU A 221 9.31 14.24 36.95
N ALA A 222 9.08 13.75 38.17
CA ALA A 222 10.10 13.04 38.93
C ALA A 222 10.56 11.79 38.17
N GLY A 223 9.63 11.02 37.59
CA GLY A 223 9.94 9.85 36.79
C GLY A 223 10.81 10.17 35.57
N VAL A 224 10.44 11.19 34.78
CA VAL A 224 11.23 11.63 33.62
C VAL A 224 12.61 12.12 34.06
N ALA A 225 12.70 12.93 35.11
CA ALA A 225 13.97 13.48 35.59
C ALA A 225 14.91 12.39 36.11
N VAL A 226 14.41 11.45 36.93
CA VAL A 226 15.18 10.34 37.48
C VAL A 226 15.64 9.40 36.36
N ALA A 227 14.77 9.08 35.40
CA ALA A 227 15.14 8.20 34.29
C ALA A 227 16.15 8.86 33.35
N ALA A 228 15.97 10.13 32.99
CA ALA A 228 16.91 10.84 32.11
C ALA A 228 18.27 11.08 32.79
N ALA A 229 18.29 11.51 34.06
CA ALA A 229 19.54 11.67 34.81
C ALA A 229 20.25 10.32 35.02
N GLY A 230 19.49 9.26 35.29
CA GLY A 230 19.99 7.90 35.39
C GLY A 230 20.65 7.41 34.11
N ALA A 231 20.03 7.67 32.95
CA ALA A 231 20.60 7.35 31.64
C ALA A 231 21.90 8.13 31.39
N LEU A 232 21.94 9.44 31.64
CA LEU A 232 23.14 10.27 31.49
C LEU A 232 24.28 9.84 32.42
N ALA A 233 23.96 9.41 33.64
CA ALA A 233 24.93 8.99 34.64
C ALA A 233 25.34 7.51 34.52
N GLY A 234 24.78 6.75 33.58
CA GLY A 234 25.05 5.31 33.42
C GLY A 234 24.54 4.45 34.60
N LEU A 235 23.56 4.93 35.36
CA LEU A 235 23.02 4.24 36.54
C LEU A 235 21.89 3.29 36.16
N ALA A 236 22.23 2.00 35.97
CA ALA A 236 21.31 0.97 35.46
C ALA A 236 19.98 0.86 36.23
N LEU A 237 19.97 1.08 37.55
CA LEU A 237 18.76 1.01 38.39
C LEU A 237 17.96 2.32 38.44
N ALA A 238 18.55 3.45 38.06
CA ALA A 238 17.85 4.74 38.11
C ALA A 238 16.78 4.86 37.03
N VAL A 239 17.04 4.32 35.82
CA VAL A 239 16.05 4.29 34.73
C VAL A 239 14.78 3.52 35.08
N PRO A 240 14.84 2.24 35.52
CA PRO A 240 13.63 1.51 35.92
C PRO A 240 12.93 2.14 37.13
N ALA A 241 13.67 2.74 38.08
CA ALA A 241 13.06 3.48 39.19
C ALA A 241 12.28 4.72 38.70
N GLY A 242 12.86 5.49 37.77
CA GLY A 242 12.19 6.63 37.14
C GLY A 242 10.95 6.20 36.34
N VAL A 243 11.04 5.09 35.61
CA VAL A 243 9.90 4.48 34.89
C VAL A 243 8.79 4.06 35.87
N ALA A 244 9.12 3.44 37.00
CA ALA A 244 8.13 3.03 38.01
C ALA A 244 7.40 4.26 38.59
N LEU A 245 8.11 5.35 38.86
CA LEU A 245 7.51 6.64 39.27
C LEU A 245 6.58 7.18 38.19
N TYR A 246 7.01 7.14 36.92
CA TYR A 246 6.20 7.59 35.78
C TYR A 246 4.89 6.77 35.66
N LEU A 247 4.98 5.44 35.72
CA LEU A 247 3.82 4.54 35.66
C LEU A 247 2.87 4.74 36.84
N THR A 248 3.41 5.03 38.02
CA THR A 248 2.59 5.39 39.20
C THR A 248 1.81 6.68 38.94
N GLY A 249 2.48 7.72 38.43
CA GLY A 249 1.83 8.97 38.02
C GLY A 249 0.76 8.76 36.95
N LEU A 250 1.05 7.91 35.96
CA LEU A 250 0.10 7.53 34.92
C LEU A 250 -1.13 6.82 35.49
N GLY A 251 -0.95 5.86 36.41
CA GLY A 251 -2.05 5.16 37.06
C GLY A 251 -2.98 6.09 37.84
N VAL A 252 -2.42 7.10 38.54
CA VAL A 252 -3.20 8.15 39.23
C VAL A 252 -4.07 8.92 38.23
N LEU A 253 -3.57 9.20 37.03
CA LEU A 253 -4.28 9.94 35.99
C LEU A 253 -5.34 9.09 35.27
N VAL A 254 -5.02 7.83 34.99
CA VAL A 254 -5.89 6.90 34.25
C VAL A 254 -7.10 6.47 35.07
N ARG A 255 -6.99 6.40 36.41
CA ARG A 255 -8.10 5.98 37.27
C ARG A 255 -9.39 6.78 37.06
N PRO A 256 -9.40 8.13 37.11
CA PRO A 256 -10.59 8.91 36.74
C PRO A 256 -11.07 8.66 35.30
N MET A 257 -10.16 8.48 34.35
CA MET A 257 -10.51 8.21 32.94
C MET A 257 -11.26 6.89 32.78
N VAL A 258 -10.84 5.84 33.49
CA VAL A 258 -11.52 4.54 33.53
C VAL A 258 -12.92 4.67 34.15
N THR A 259 -13.07 5.44 35.23
CA THR A 259 -14.39 5.71 35.83
C THR A 259 -15.33 6.36 34.81
N VAL A 260 -14.84 7.33 34.03
CA VAL A 260 -15.62 7.97 32.96
C VAL A 260 -16.00 6.97 31.87
N ALA A 261 -15.06 6.12 31.46
CA ALA A 261 -15.25 5.12 30.41
C ALA A 261 -16.25 4.01 30.79
N ARG A 262 -16.33 3.65 32.09
CA ARG A 262 -17.34 2.69 32.58
C ARG A 262 -18.76 3.21 32.44
N VAL A 263 -18.95 4.53 32.51
CA VAL A 263 -20.27 5.17 32.34
C VAL A 263 -20.59 5.35 30.86
N SER A 264 -19.64 5.84 30.07
CA SER A 264 -19.79 6.03 28.62
C SER A 264 -18.63 5.32 27.90
N PRO A 265 -18.82 4.07 27.43
CA PRO A 265 -17.74 3.30 26.83
C PRO A 265 -17.31 3.88 25.47
N PRO A 266 -16.01 3.78 25.12
CA PRO A 266 -15.50 4.28 23.84
C PRO A 266 -16.11 3.49 22.67
N ARG A 267 -16.70 4.21 21.70
CA ARG A 267 -17.38 3.62 20.53
C ARG A 267 -16.99 4.23 19.18
N SER A 268 -16.36 5.38 19.18
CA SER A 268 -15.85 6.07 17.98
C SER A 268 -14.34 5.92 17.86
N PHE A 269 -13.78 6.25 16.69
CA PHE A 269 -12.36 6.07 16.40
C PHE A 269 -11.49 6.81 17.41
N ALA A 270 -11.79 8.07 17.69
CA ALA A 270 -10.98 8.94 18.54
C ALA A 270 -10.75 8.40 19.97
N PRO A 271 -11.79 8.09 20.78
CA PRO A 271 -11.59 7.57 22.13
C PRO A 271 -11.04 6.13 22.15
N LEU A 272 -11.34 5.29 21.15
CA LEU A 272 -10.72 3.96 21.03
C LEU A 272 -9.22 4.09 20.77
N SER A 273 -8.84 4.94 19.82
CA SER A 273 -7.45 5.23 19.46
C SER A 273 -6.68 5.81 20.65
N ALA A 274 -7.26 6.79 21.36
CA ALA A 274 -6.64 7.40 22.53
C ALA A 274 -6.46 6.41 23.70
N ALA A 275 -7.45 5.54 23.96
CA ALA A 275 -7.33 4.51 25.01
C ALA A 275 -6.18 3.54 24.71
N ALA A 276 -6.13 3.02 23.49
CA ALA A 276 -5.08 2.11 23.07
C ALA A 276 -3.70 2.80 23.04
N ALA A 277 -3.63 4.09 22.68
CA ALA A 277 -2.39 4.87 22.75
C ALA A 277 -1.86 5.00 24.20
N VAL A 278 -2.74 5.24 25.18
CA VAL A 278 -2.35 5.27 26.60
C VAL A 278 -1.87 3.90 27.09
N ALA A 279 -2.48 2.82 26.61
CA ALA A 279 -2.02 1.47 26.91
C ALA A 279 -0.62 1.21 26.32
N TRP A 280 -0.36 1.62 25.07
CA TRP A 280 0.97 1.55 24.46
C TRP A 280 2.00 2.41 25.20
N LEU A 281 1.64 3.62 25.64
CA LEU A 281 2.52 4.44 26.48
C LEU A 281 2.92 3.70 27.75
N ALA A 282 1.96 3.09 28.46
CA ALA A 282 2.23 2.34 29.68
C ALA A 282 3.13 1.13 29.42
N GLY A 283 2.78 0.29 28.43
CA GLY A 283 3.54 -0.90 28.08
C GLY A 283 4.96 -0.59 27.60
N THR A 284 5.11 0.41 26.74
CA THR A 284 6.42 0.78 26.20
C THR A 284 7.29 1.50 27.22
N ALA A 285 6.70 2.30 28.14
CA ALA A 285 7.44 2.85 29.27
C ALA A 285 7.93 1.74 30.21
N ALA A 286 7.12 0.72 30.52
CA ALA A 286 7.56 -0.43 31.28
C ALA A 286 8.69 -1.19 30.57
N ALA A 287 8.55 -1.43 29.27
CA ALA A 287 9.56 -2.07 28.44
C ALA A 287 10.88 -1.28 28.41
N LEU A 288 10.84 0.06 28.38
CA LEU A 288 12.02 0.92 28.49
C LEU A 288 12.80 0.63 29.79
N GLY A 289 12.11 0.52 30.93
CA GLY A 289 12.74 0.18 32.20
C GLY A 289 13.38 -1.20 32.19
N VAL A 290 12.69 -2.20 31.62
CA VAL A 290 13.18 -3.59 31.51
C VAL A 290 14.39 -3.68 30.58
N VAL A 291 14.31 -3.07 29.40
CA VAL A 291 15.39 -3.09 28.39
C VAL A 291 16.67 -2.52 28.97
N VAL A 292 16.60 -1.39 29.67
CA VAL A 292 17.79 -0.79 30.30
C VAL A 292 18.28 -1.61 31.49
N ALA A 293 17.39 -2.17 32.31
CA ALA A 293 17.76 -2.99 33.46
C ALA A 293 18.40 -4.34 33.08
N THR A 294 18.05 -4.88 31.91
CA THR A 294 18.51 -6.20 31.42
C THR A 294 19.59 -6.10 30.34
N ALA A 295 20.07 -4.89 30.03
CA ALA A 295 21.14 -4.70 29.06
C ALA A 295 22.46 -5.26 29.64
N PRO A 296 23.18 -6.12 28.88
CA PRO A 296 24.43 -6.74 29.36
C PRO A 296 25.56 -5.72 29.49
N ALA A 297 25.52 -4.64 28.70
CA ALA A 297 26.46 -3.54 28.75
C ALA A 297 25.77 -2.23 28.30
N PRO A 298 26.26 -1.05 28.73
CA PRO A 298 25.73 0.24 28.29
C PRO A 298 25.71 0.42 26.77
N ALA A 299 26.72 -0.10 26.07
CA ALA A 299 26.81 -0.02 24.61
C ALA A 299 25.68 -0.77 23.86
N ALA A 300 25.05 -1.78 24.49
CA ALA A 300 23.94 -2.53 23.90
C ALA A 300 22.58 -1.83 24.07
N VAL A 301 22.53 -0.72 24.82
CA VAL A 301 21.27 -0.02 25.13
C VAL A 301 20.65 0.64 23.89
N PRO A 302 21.37 1.40 23.04
CA PRO A 302 20.78 2.05 21.87
C PRO A 302 20.07 1.07 20.93
N ASP A 303 20.72 -0.06 20.62
CA ASP A 303 20.17 -1.06 19.70
C ASP A 303 18.88 -1.69 20.24
N ARG A 304 18.88 -2.06 21.54
CA ARG A 304 17.68 -2.62 22.18
C ARG A 304 16.55 -1.60 22.33
N LEU A 305 16.88 -0.33 22.54
CA LEU A 305 15.89 0.75 22.57
C LEU A 305 15.30 1.03 21.19
N GLY A 306 16.03 0.75 20.11
CA GLY A 306 15.53 0.80 18.74
C GLY A 306 14.23 0.00 18.55
N ALA A 307 14.11 -1.16 19.20
CA ALA A 307 12.90 -1.98 19.17
C ALA A 307 11.66 -1.30 19.80
N LEU A 308 11.87 -0.33 20.69
CA LEU A 308 10.79 0.41 21.36
C LEU A 308 10.34 1.66 20.59
N VAL A 309 11.09 2.08 19.57
CA VAL A 309 10.78 3.27 18.77
C VAL A 309 9.44 3.10 18.06
N ALA A 310 9.20 1.98 17.38
CA ALA A 310 7.94 1.75 16.68
C ALA A 310 6.71 1.69 17.62
N PRO A 311 6.74 0.95 18.75
CA PRO A 311 5.67 1.02 19.77
C PRO A 311 5.35 2.43 20.27
N PHE A 312 6.37 3.25 20.53
CA PHE A 312 6.16 4.64 20.95
C PHE A 312 5.66 5.54 19.81
N ALA A 313 6.31 5.48 18.65
CA ALA A 313 6.02 6.35 17.53
C ALA A 313 4.65 6.04 16.92
N VAL A 314 4.36 4.76 16.67
CA VAL A 314 3.11 4.31 16.06
C VAL A 314 2.04 4.11 17.12
N GLY A 315 2.28 3.21 18.07
CA GLY A 315 1.27 2.76 19.05
C GLY A 315 0.81 3.87 19.98
N PHE A 316 1.70 4.78 20.35
CA PHE A 316 1.36 5.93 21.18
C PHE A 316 1.17 7.23 20.35
N ALA A 317 2.25 7.76 19.75
CA ALA A 317 2.26 9.13 19.24
C ALA A 317 1.39 9.35 17.99
N ALA A 318 1.54 8.51 16.96
CA ALA A 318 0.71 8.57 15.76
C ALA A 318 -0.74 8.27 16.12
N GLN A 319 -0.99 7.20 16.87
CA GLN A 319 -2.34 6.77 17.22
C GLN A 319 -3.12 7.84 18.01
N VAL A 320 -2.49 8.53 18.96
CA VAL A 320 -3.15 9.63 19.68
C VAL A 320 -3.31 10.88 18.82
N LEU A 321 -2.34 11.20 17.96
CA LEU A 321 -2.43 12.32 17.03
C LEU A 321 -3.61 12.14 16.06
N LEU A 322 -3.68 10.98 15.40
CA LEU A 322 -4.75 10.67 14.45
C LEU A 322 -6.11 10.62 15.16
N GLY A 323 -6.17 10.07 16.38
CA GLY A 323 -7.38 10.07 17.20
C GLY A 323 -7.84 11.49 17.56
N ALA A 324 -6.93 12.34 18.03
CA ALA A 324 -7.23 13.73 18.38
C ALA A 324 -7.66 14.56 17.16
N LEU A 325 -6.93 14.45 16.04
CA LEU A 325 -7.30 15.15 14.80
C LEU A 325 -8.63 14.64 14.23
N SER A 326 -8.95 13.36 14.36
CA SER A 326 -10.26 12.82 13.95
C SER A 326 -11.41 13.43 14.75
N TYR A 327 -11.21 13.61 16.06
CA TYR A 327 -12.20 14.28 16.91
C TYR A 327 -12.31 15.78 16.63
N LEU A 328 -11.18 16.44 16.33
CA LEU A 328 -11.11 17.88 16.12
C LEU A 328 -11.44 18.29 14.67
N ALA A 329 -11.46 17.35 13.72
CA ALA A 329 -11.76 17.60 12.31
C ALA A 329 -13.05 18.41 12.08
N PRO A 330 -14.18 18.15 12.77
CA PRO A 330 -15.38 18.99 12.62
C PRO A 330 -15.18 20.43 13.10
N VAL A 331 -14.34 20.67 14.11
CA VAL A 331 -14.01 22.02 14.58
C VAL A 331 -13.08 22.71 13.59
N MET A 332 -12.11 21.98 13.05
CA MET A 332 -11.16 22.47 12.05
C MET A 332 -11.86 22.85 10.74
N LEU A 333 -12.77 21.99 10.27
CA LEU A 333 -13.53 22.21 9.04
C LEU A 333 -14.70 23.17 9.26
N GLY A 334 -15.30 23.18 10.45
CA GLY A 334 -16.49 23.98 10.75
C GLY A 334 -17.74 23.53 9.99
N GLY A 335 -18.83 24.30 10.14
CA GLY A 335 -20.12 24.02 9.52
C GLY A 335 -21.26 23.89 10.54
N GLY A 336 -22.49 23.76 10.05
CA GLY A 336 -23.66 23.53 10.89
C GLY A 336 -23.74 22.09 11.43
N PRO A 337 -24.74 21.77 12.28
CA PRO A 337 -24.89 20.44 12.88
C PRO A 337 -25.00 19.28 11.88
N SER A 338 -25.57 19.51 10.69
CA SER A 338 -25.63 18.52 9.60
C SER A 338 -24.23 18.18 9.06
N VAL A 339 -23.43 19.20 8.76
CA VAL A 339 -22.03 19.08 8.29
C VAL A 339 -21.17 18.39 9.35
N VAL A 340 -21.30 18.77 10.62
CA VAL A 340 -20.58 18.13 11.73
C VAL A 340 -20.93 16.64 11.83
N ARG A 341 -22.20 16.25 11.64
CA ARG A 341 -22.61 14.84 11.62
C ARG A 341 -22.08 14.09 10.40
N ALA A 342 -21.94 14.73 9.25
CA ALA A 342 -21.38 14.13 8.04
C ALA A 342 -19.87 13.91 8.17
N VAL A 343 -19.14 14.93 8.63
CA VAL A 343 -17.69 14.84 8.91
C VAL A 343 -17.40 13.75 9.95
N ASN A 344 -18.15 13.70 11.07
CA ASN A 344 -17.96 12.65 12.06
C ASN A 344 -18.22 11.24 11.50
N ARG A 345 -19.25 11.08 10.67
CA ARG A 345 -19.55 9.79 10.01
C ARG A 345 -18.38 9.31 9.15
N GLU A 346 -17.71 10.23 8.46
CA GLU A 346 -16.57 9.89 7.63
C GLU A 346 -15.32 9.58 8.46
N MET A 347 -15.04 10.36 9.51
CA MET A 347 -13.89 10.09 10.38
C MET A 347 -14.03 8.79 11.18
N ASP A 348 -15.26 8.40 11.53
CA ASP A 348 -15.56 7.14 12.24
C ASP A 348 -15.74 5.92 11.30
N ARG A 349 -15.50 6.09 10.00
CA ARG A 349 -15.59 4.99 9.04
C ARG A 349 -14.59 3.89 9.39
N ALA A 350 -15.11 2.66 9.54
CA ALA A 350 -14.35 1.48 9.96
C ALA A 350 -13.54 1.70 11.27
N ALA A 351 -14.02 2.55 12.18
CA ALA A 351 -13.31 2.95 13.40
C ALA A 351 -12.69 1.78 14.17
N VAL A 352 -13.50 0.78 14.53
CA VAL A 352 -13.04 -0.38 15.31
C VAL A 352 -12.04 -1.22 14.52
N ALA A 353 -12.30 -1.46 13.22
CA ALA A 353 -11.40 -2.24 12.37
C ALA A 353 -10.03 -1.57 12.27
N ARG A 354 -9.98 -0.25 12.05
CA ARG A 354 -8.73 0.52 11.97
C ARG A 354 -7.91 0.41 13.26
N VAL A 355 -8.55 0.57 14.41
CA VAL A 355 -7.87 0.42 15.71
C VAL A 355 -7.39 -1.02 15.90
N VAL A 356 -8.22 -2.04 15.62
CA VAL A 356 -7.80 -3.45 15.73
C VAL A 356 -6.60 -3.75 14.83
N VAL A 357 -6.65 -3.35 13.55
CA VAL A 357 -5.57 -3.57 12.59
C VAL A 357 -4.29 -2.87 13.04
N THR A 358 -4.33 -1.58 13.38
CA THR A 358 -3.13 -0.84 13.83
C THR A 358 -2.48 -1.51 15.04
N ASN A 359 -3.26 -1.90 16.05
CA ASN A 359 -2.71 -2.48 17.27
C ASN A 359 -2.23 -3.93 17.05
N ALA A 360 -2.98 -4.75 16.31
CA ALA A 360 -2.61 -6.14 16.05
C ALA A 360 -1.36 -6.22 15.15
N CYS A 361 -1.30 -5.43 14.06
CA CYS A 361 -0.10 -5.34 13.22
C CYS A 361 1.11 -4.85 14.01
N LEU A 362 0.94 -3.89 14.93
CA LEU A 362 2.05 -3.40 15.76
C LEU A 362 2.54 -4.45 16.76
N VAL A 363 1.65 -5.25 17.36
CA VAL A 363 2.05 -6.40 18.20
C VAL A 363 2.86 -7.40 17.36
N LEU A 364 2.36 -7.77 16.18
CA LEU A 364 3.05 -8.70 15.28
C LEU A 364 4.41 -8.15 14.83
N PHE A 365 4.51 -6.85 14.58
CA PHE A 365 5.76 -6.19 14.18
C PHE A 365 6.88 -6.30 15.22
N VAL A 366 6.52 -6.26 16.51
CA VAL A 366 7.48 -6.33 17.62
C VAL A 366 7.88 -7.78 17.94
N LEU A 367 7.05 -8.75 17.55
CA LEU A 367 7.35 -10.16 17.74
C LEU A 367 8.44 -10.64 16.76
N PRO A 368 9.23 -11.66 17.14
CA PRO A 368 10.22 -12.27 16.26
C PRO A 368 9.53 -13.15 15.20
N LEU A 369 8.86 -12.52 14.23
CA LEU A 369 8.16 -13.19 13.13
C LEU A 369 9.02 -13.29 11.87
N PRO A 370 8.70 -14.24 10.96
CA PRO A 370 9.30 -14.34 9.63
C PRO A 370 9.26 -13.01 8.88
N SER A 371 10.24 -12.79 8.00
CA SER A 371 10.44 -11.50 7.33
C SER A 371 9.20 -11.06 6.54
N LEU A 372 8.63 -11.96 5.73
CA LEU A 372 7.46 -11.66 4.89
C LEU A 372 6.21 -11.40 5.72
N VAL A 373 6.00 -12.14 6.81
CA VAL A 373 4.91 -11.85 7.76
C VAL A 373 5.06 -10.45 8.37
N ARG A 374 6.28 -10.05 8.71
CA ARG A 374 6.55 -8.69 9.20
C ARG A 374 6.29 -7.65 8.12
N VAL A 375 6.66 -7.91 6.87
CA VAL A 375 6.42 -7.00 5.73
C VAL A 375 4.91 -6.82 5.48
N THR A 376 4.17 -7.90 5.29
CA THR A 376 2.72 -7.84 4.99
C THR A 376 1.94 -7.17 6.12
N THR A 377 2.25 -7.49 7.38
CA THR A 377 1.60 -6.88 8.55
C THR A 377 1.99 -5.41 8.72
N SER A 378 3.24 -5.02 8.42
CA SER A 378 3.68 -3.62 8.44
C SER A 378 2.99 -2.79 7.37
N LEU A 379 2.85 -3.32 6.14
CA LEU A 379 2.14 -2.66 5.05
C LEU A 379 0.67 -2.45 5.38
N LEU A 380 0.00 -3.47 5.93
CA LEU A 380 -1.38 -3.36 6.39
C LEU A 380 -1.52 -2.34 7.54
N GLY A 381 -0.60 -2.35 8.49
CA GLY A 381 -0.56 -1.38 9.59
C GLY A 381 -0.37 0.06 9.10
N LEU A 382 0.54 0.27 8.14
CA LEU A 382 0.77 1.55 7.48
C LEU A 382 -0.48 2.01 6.72
N ALA A 383 -1.13 1.12 5.96
CA ALA A 383 -2.37 1.42 5.25
C ALA A 383 -3.49 1.84 6.22
N ALA A 384 -3.62 1.17 7.37
CA ALA A 384 -4.59 1.54 8.40
C ALA A 384 -4.33 2.94 8.97
N LEU A 385 -3.07 3.35 9.16
CA LEU A 385 -2.70 4.70 9.59
C LEU A 385 -2.94 5.73 8.48
N ALA A 386 -2.43 5.45 7.27
CA ALA A 386 -2.53 6.33 6.10
C ALA A 386 -3.98 6.56 5.65
N SER A 387 -4.88 5.61 5.93
CA SER A 387 -6.33 5.78 5.70
C SER A 387 -6.90 7.04 6.36
N PHE A 388 -6.30 7.54 7.45
CA PHE A 388 -6.70 8.82 8.05
C PHE A 388 -6.62 9.99 7.05
N LEU A 389 -5.57 10.05 6.22
CA LEU A 389 -5.40 11.12 5.23
C LEU A 389 -6.51 11.07 4.18
N VAL A 390 -6.86 9.87 3.73
CA VAL A 390 -7.97 9.62 2.80
C VAL A 390 -9.31 10.03 3.43
N LEU A 391 -9.57 9.61 4.67
CA LEU A 391 -10.81 9.95 5.38
C LEU A 391 -10.91 11.45 5.68
N LEU A 392 -9.80 12.11 5.99
CA LEU A 392 -9.76 13.56 6.19
C LEU A 392 -10.05 14.31 4.88
N ALA A 393 -9.49 13.86 3.76
CA ALA A 393 -9.79 14.41 2.43
C ALA A 393 -11.27 14.20 2.07
N ARG A 394 -11.80 12.99 2.27
CA ARG A 394 -13.22 12.66 2.07
C ARG A 394 -14.14 13.49 2.97
N ALA A 395 -13.76 13.69 4.23
CA ALA A 395 -14.51 14.57 5.14
C ALA A 395 -14.51 16.03 4.65
N GLY A 396 -13.40 16.50 4.08
CA GLY A 396 -13.31 17.81 3.43
C GLY A 396 -14.23 17.92 2.19
N LEU A 397 -14.26 16.90 1.34
CA LEU A 397 -15.16 16.82 0.17
C LEU A 397 -16.63 16.77 0.60
N GLU A 398 -16.97 15.95 1.58
CA GLU A 398 -18.33 15.82 2.09
C GLU A 398 -18.82 17.12 2.73
N ARG A 399 -17.92 17.85 3.41
CA ARG A 399 -18.22 19.21 3.88
C ARG A 399 -18.53 20.16 2.73
N ARG A 400 -17.80 20.11 1.61
CA ARG A 400 -18.08 20.93 0.42
C ARG A 400 -19.44 20.57 -0.19
N ARG A 401 -19.75 19.28 -0.31
CA ARG A 401 -21.05 18.78 -0.79
C ARG A 401 -22.21 19.20 0.12
N ALA A 402 -22.06 19.03 1.43
CA ALA A 402 -23.08 19.41 2.42
C ALA A 402 -23.26 20.93 2.55
N ALA A 403 -22.23 21.73 2.25
CA ALA A 403 -22.37 23.18 2.16
C ALA A 403 -23.21 23.58 0.93
N ARG A 404 -22.95 22.98 -0.24
CA ARG A 404 -23.74 23.20 -1.47
C ARG A 404 -25.22 22.81 -1.29
N ARG A 405 -25.47 21.61 -0.72
CA ARG A 405 -26.85 21.15 -0.41
C ARG A 405 -27.60 22.08 0.54
N ARG A 406 -26.90 22.78 1.44
CA ARG A 406 -27.55 23.74 2.36
C ARG A 406 -28.00 25.01 1.64
N ASP A 407 -27.30 25.41 0.58
CA ASP A 407 -27.70 26.54 -0.25
C ASP A 407 -28.93 26.14 -1.10
N ASP A 408 -29.01 24.88 -1.55
CA ASP A 408 -30.18 24.32 -2.26
C ASP A 408 -31.39 24.05 -1.35
N ASP A 409 -31.18 23.53 -0.13
CA ASP A 409 -32.24 23.20 0.85
C ASP A 409 -32.94 24.46 1.42
N LEU A 410 -32.37 25.67 1.24
CA LEU A 410 -33.08 26.92 1.57
C LEU A 410 -34.27 27.20 0.62
N LEU A 411 -34.37 26.48 -0.50
CA LEU A 411 -35.50 26.54 -1.44
C LEU A 411 -36.50 25.38 -1.26
N ALA A 412 -36.17 24.34 -0.48
CA ALA A 412 -37.02 23.18 -0.27
C ALA A 412 -37.12 22.81 1.22
N THR A 413 -38.17 23.30 1.89
CA THR A 413 -38.48 22.91 3.27
C THR A 413 -38.97 21.45 3.33
N SER A 414 -38.11 20.54 3.79
CA SER A 414 -38.42 19.48 4.78
C SER A 414 -37.21 18.55 4.94
N LEU A 415 -36.60 18.53 6.13
CA LEU A 415 -35.52 17.58 6.45
C LEU A 415 -36.11 16.37 7.21
N PRO A 416 -35.98 15.14 6.70
CA PRO A 416 -36.29 13.95 7.48
C PRO A 416 -35.23 13.73 8.56
N LEU A 417 -35.67 13.66 9.82
CA LEU A 417 -34.87 13.18 10.95
C LEU A 417 -34.83 11.65 10.92
N GLY A 418 -33.99 11.07 10.05
CA GLY A 418 -33.66 9.65 10.13
C GLY A 418 -32.87 9.33 11.41
N PRO A 419 -33.11 8.17 12.05
CA PRO A 419 -32.38 7.77 13.25
C PRO A 419 -30.88 7.59 12.97
N PRO A 420 -30.00 7.77 13.98
CA PRO A 420 -28.55 7.62 13.81
C PRO A 420 -28.21 6.19 13.35
N ALA A 421 -27.29 6.08 12.38
CA ALA A 421 -26.79 4.79 11.90
C ALA A 421 -26.24 3.96 13.07
N GLN A 422 -26.75 2.73 13.21
CA GLN A 422 -26.30 1.82 14.25
C GLN A 422 -24.82 1.41 14.02
N PRO A 423 -24.00 1.32 15.09
CA PRO A 423 -22.62 0.87 14.97
C PRO A 423 -22.59 -0.60 14.51
N ARG A 424 -21.96 -0.87 13.37
CA ARG A 424 -21.76 -2.22 12.84
C ARG A 424 -20.90 -3.04 13.82
N ARG A 425 -21.54 -3.94 14.58
CA ARG A 425 -20.91 -4.82 15.59
C ARG A 425 -19.76 -5.69 15.04
N LEU A 426 -19.66 -5.84 13.72
CA LEU A 426 -18.67 -6.69 13.04
C LEU A 426 -17.32 -5.99 12.79
N GLY A 427 -17.16 -4.71 13.11
CA GLY A 427 -15.92 -3.97 12.78
C GLY A 427 -14.63 -4.60 13.34
N GLY A 428 -14.68 -5.17 14.54
CA GLY A 428 -13.53 -5.88 15.12
C GLY A 428 -13.20 -7.18 14.39
N VAL A 429 -14.22 -7.92 13.94
CA VAL A 429 -14.07 -9.16 13.18
C VAL A 429 -13.41 -8.88 11.83
N TRP A 430 -13.85 -7.86 11.12
CA TRP A 430 -13.22 -7.45 9.85
C TRP A 430 -11.76 -7.03 10.03
N GLY A 431 -11.45 -6.30 11.10
CA GLY A 431 -10.06 -5.94 11.41
C GLY A 431 -9.18 -7.17 11.71
N ALA A 432 -9.68 -8.11 12.52
CA ALA A 432 -8.98 -9.35 12.82
C ALA A 432 -8.80 -10.23 11.58
N ALA A 433 -9.82 -10.34 10.73
CA ALA A 433 -9.76 -11.10 9.49
C ALA A 433 -8.73 -10.52 8.51
N ALA A 434 -8.64 -9.18 8.38
CA ALA A 434 -7.62 -8.54 7.55
C ALA A 434 -6.20 -8.83 8.05
N VAL A 435 -5.97 -8.81 9.37
CA VAL A 435 -4.66 -9.16 9.95
C VAL A 435 -4.35 -10.64 9.74
N ALA A 436 -5.32 -11.53 9.96
CA ALA A 436 -5.15 -12.96 9.73
C ALA A 436 -4.78 -13.24 8.26
N LEU A 437 -5.46 -12.61 7.31
CA LEU A 437 -5.14 -12.70 5.89
C LEU A 437 -3.71 -12.23 5.60
N ALA A 438 -3.28 -11.09 6.17
CA ALA A 438 -1.91 -10.59 5.97
C ALA A 438 -0.85 -11.57 6.52
N VAL A 439 -1.12 -12.22 7.67
CA VAL A 439 -0.24 -13.26 8.23
C VAL A 439 -0.21 -14.48 7.30
N VAL A 440 -1.38 -14.96 6.84
CA VAL A 440 -1.47 -16.11 5.93
C VAL A 440 -0.71 -15.84 4.63
N LEU A 441 -0.87 -14.66 4.02
CA LEU A 441 -0.12 -14.27 2.82
C LEU A 441 1.40 -14.22 3.08
N GLY A 442 1.82 -13.73 4.24
CA GLY A 442 3.24 -13.69 4.61
C GLY A 442 3.84 -15.08 4.83
N VAL A 443 3.09 -16.01 5.44
CA VAL A 443 3.51 -17.40 5.62
C VAL A 443 3.50 -18.16 4.30
N ALA A 444 2.49 -17.95 3.45
CA ALA A 444 2.41 -18.60 2.14
C ALA A 444 3.55 -18.20 1.20
N GLY A 445 4.10 -16.98 1.36
CA GLY A 445 5.25 -16.51 0.58
C GLY A 445 6.60 -17.12 0.99
N ASP A 446 6.74 -17.62 2.23
CA ASP A 446 7.93 -18.34 2.70
C ASP A 446 7.56 -19.32 3.84
N PRO A 447 7.02 -20.51 3.49
CA PRO A 447 6.57 -21.48 4.49
C PRO A 447 7.73 -22.09 5.28
N ALA A 448 8.92 -22.22 4.67
CA ALA A 448 10.10 -22.79 5.35
C ALA A 448 10.59 -21.87 6.47
N ALA A 449 10.62 -20.55 6.25
CA ALA A 449 10.93 -19.58 7.31
C ALA A 449 9.88 -19.55 8.45
N ALA A 450 8.67 -20.05 8.18
CA ALA A 450 7.63 -20.26 9.20
C ALA A 450 7.71 -21.65 9.87
N GLY A 451 8.70 -22.47 9.53
CA GLY A 451 8.89 -23.83 10.08
C GLY A 451 7.99 -24.90 9.45
N LEU A 452 7.44 -24.65 8.25
CA LEU A 452 6.56 -25.57 7.52
C LEU A 452 7.27 -26.30 6.37
N GLY A 453 8.59 -26.56 6.48
CA GLY A 453 9.37 -27.28 5.47
C GLY A 453 8.87 -28.72 5.26
N THR A 454 8.74 -29.14 3.99
CA THR A 454 8.21 -30.47 3.61
C THR A 454 9.29 -31.43 3.09
N ALA A 455 10.52 -30.97 2.84
CA ALA A 455 11.60 -31.81 2.36
C ALA A 455 12.34 -32.48 3.53
N SER A 456 12.41 -33.81 3.55
CA SER A 456 13.28 -34.52 4.49
C SER A 456 14.71 -34.43 3.97
N ALA A 457 15.64 -33.93 4.79
CA ALA A 457 17.07 -33.90 4.43
C ALA A 457 17.63 -35.31 4.14
N ALA A 458 17.10 -36.35 4.80
CA ALA A 458 17.67 -37.69 4.75
C ALA A 458 17.23 -38.54 3.54
N ASP A 459 16.10 -38.21 2.90
CA ASP A 459 15.48 -38.94 1.76
C ASP A 459 15.63 -40.48 1.79
N GLY A 460 15.46 -41.09 2.98
CA GLY A 460 15.55 -42.55 3.15
C GLY A 460 16.96 -43.16 3.17
N VAL A 461 18.02 -42.35 3.13
CA VAL A 461 19.43 -42.80 3.19
C VAL A 461 19.84 -43.13 4.63
N ALA A 462 20.58 -44.23 4.82
CA ALA A 462 21.10 -44.63 6.12
C ALA A 462 22.29 -43.74 6.55
N ALA A 463 22.30 -43.30 7.81
CA ALA A 463 23.37 -42.47 8.36
C ALA A 463 24.72 -43.20 8.33
N THR A 464 25.76 -42.54 7.81
CA THR A 464 27.13 -43.07 7.77
C THR A 464 27.84 -42.97 9.13
N GLY A 465 27.31 -42.16 10.04
CA GLY A 465 27.93 -41.82 11.33
C GLY A 465 29.08 -40.80 11.23
N ARG A 466 29.28 -40.18 10.06
CA ARG A 466 30.28 -39.12 9.83
C ARG A 466 29.60 -37.75 9.72
N THR A 467 30.27 -36.71 10.19
CA THR A 467 29.78 -35.32 10.15
C THR A 467 30.64 -34.49 9.20
N THR A 468 29.99 -33.77 8.28
CA THR A 468 30.59 -32.77 7.40
C THR A 468 30.29 -31.38 7.95
N THR A 469 31.33 -30.64 8.35
CA THR A 469 31.20 -29.27 8.87
C THR A 469 31.76 -28.28 7.86
N VAL A 470 30.97 -27.25 7.51
CA VAL A 470 31.35 -26.23 6.52
C VAL A 470 31.15 -24.84 7.08
N GLU A 471 32.17 -24.00 6.96
CA GLU A 471 32.10 -22.59 7.31
C GLU A 471 31.61 -21.78 6.11
N VAL A 472 30.51 -21.05 6.30
CA VAL A 472 29.90 -20.19 5.27
C VAL A 472 29.93 -18.76 5.77
N ARG A 473 30.34 -17.82 4.92
CA ARG A 473 30.35 -16.39 5.26
C ARG A 473 29.48 -15.59 4.29
N VAL A 474 29.02 -14.43 4.72
CA VAL A 474 28.24 -13.50 3.87
C VAL A 474 29.14 -12.43 3.27
N GLU A 475 29.32 -12.42 1.95
CA GLU A 475 30.01 -11.34 1.24
C GLU A 475 29.05 -10.62 0.30
N GLY A 476 28.75 -9.35 0.60
CA GLY A 476 27.71 -8.61 -0.12
C GLY A 476 26.34 -9.28 0.04
N MET A 477 25.75 -9.70 -1.09
CA MET A 477 24.47 -10.41 -1.16
C MET A 477 24.64 -11.87 -1.62
N ARG A 478 25.69 -12.56 -1.16
CA ARG A 478 25.94 -13.97 -1.47
C ARG A 478 26.47 -14.73 -0.26
N PHE A 479 26.18 -16.03 -0.22
CA PHE A 479 26.89 -16.96 0.66
C PHE A 479 28.21 -17.36 0.00
N VAL A 480 29.27 -17.50 0.79
CA VAL A 480 30.58 -17.93 0.29
C VAL A 480 31.15 -19.00 1.22
N PRO A 481 31.33 -20.25 0.76
CA PRO A 481 30.90 -20.73 -0.57
C PRO A 481 29.36 -20.71 -0.72
N ASP A 482 28.87 -20.55 -1.94
CA ASP A 482 27.45 -20.67 -2.34
C ASP A 482 27.07 -22.11 -2.72
N VAL A 483 28.05 -23.01 -2.82
CA VAL A 483 27.84 -24.45 -3.03
C VAL A 483 28.59 -25.26 -1.96
N VAL A 484 27.91 -26.22 -1.35
CA VAL A 484 28.43 -27.09 -0.29
C VAL A 484 28.26 -28.55 -0.69
N GLU A 485 29.36 -29.26 -0.91
CA GLU A 485 29.33 -30.68 -1.24
C GLU A 485 29.34 -31.56 0.02
N VAL A 486 28.42 -32.53 0.11
CA VAL A 486 28.28 -33.43 1.26
C VAL A 486 28.11 -34.88 0.81
N PRO A 487 28.84 -35.86 1.35
CA PRO A 487 28.61 -37.27 1.01
C PRO A 487 27.21 -37.76 1.44
N ALA A 488 26.57 -38.58 0.61
CA ALA A 488 25.26 -39.15 0.94
C ALA A 488 25.29 -39.92 2.27
N GLY A 489 24.40 -39.55 3.19
CA GLY A 489 24.24 -40.15 4.51
C GLY A 489 25.13 -39.56 5.61
N ASP A 490 25.98 -38.58 5.30
CA ASP A 490 26.70 -37.80 6.33
C ASP A 490 25.77 -36.77 6.99
N GLU A 491 26.08 -36.41 8.24
CA GLU A 491 25.43 -35.31 8.96
C GLU A 491 26.06 -33.97 8.56
N LEU A 492 25.27 -33.00 8.11
CA LEU A 492 25.77 -31.67 7.72
C LEU A 492 25.59 -30.65 8.85
N VAL A 493 26.69 -29.95 9.16
CA VAL A 493 26.72 -28.80 10.07
C VAL A 493 27.29 -27.59 9.32
N ILE A 494 26.53 -26.49 9.25
CA ILE A 494 26.94 -25.25 8.61
C ILE A 494 27.23 -24.20 9.69
N GLU A 495 28.44 -23.67 9.73
CA GLU A 495 28.81 -22.54 10.58
C GLU A 495 28.72 -21.24 9.76
N LEU A 496 27.61 -20.51 9.91
CA LEU A 496 27.38 -19.25 9.20
C LEU A 496 27.93 -18.07 10.01
N THR A 497 28.80 -17.27 9.39
CA THR A 497 29.24 -15.97 9.91
C THR A 497 28.73 -14.84 9.04
N ASN A 498 27.98 -13.90 9.62
CA ASN A 498 27.54 -12.71 8.91
C ASN A 498 28.68 -11.67 8.82
N THR A 499 29.47 -11.72 7.74
CA THR A 499 30.50 -10.73 7.41
C THR A 499 29.99 -9.57 6.55
N GLY A 500 28.69 -9.52 6.26
CA GLY A 500 28.05 -8.53 5.42
C GLY A 500 27.75 -7.20 6.14
N ALA A 501 27.08 -6.29 5.43
CA ALA A 501 26.67 -4.98 5.98
C ALA A 501 25.21 -4.95 6.47
N ASP A 502 24.45 -6.03 6.27
CA ASP A 502 23.04 -6.15 6.64
C ASP A 502 22.79 -7.38 7.52
N VAL A 503 21.55 -7.59 7.94
CA VAL A 503 21.11 -8.79 8.66
C VAL A 503 20.90 -9.93 7.68
N HIS A 504 21.41 -11.11 8.01
CA HIS A 504 21.27 -12.30 7.20
C HIS A 504 20.89 -13.51 8.06
N ASP A 505 20.33 -14.52 7.43
CA ASP A 505 20.11 -15.84 7.99
C ASP A 505 20.34 -16.88 6.89
N LEU A 506 20.38 -18.14 7.27
CA LEU A 506 20.28 -19.27 6.34
C LEU A 506 19.09 -20.13 6.76
N VAL A 507 18.24 -20.43 5.79
CA VAL A 507 17.13 -21.37 5.89
C VAL A 507 17.34 -22.43 4.81
N LEU A 508 17.29 -23.70 5.20
CA LEU A 508 17.30 -24.82 4.25
C LEU A 508 15.86 -25.23 3.88
N ALA A 509 15.68 -25.85 2.72
CA ALA A 509 14.40 -26.41 2.29
C ALA A 509 13.80 -27.43 3.30
N SER A 510 14.65 -28.04 4.13
CA SER A 510 14.25 -28.92 5.24
C SER A 510 13.62 -28.21 6.44
N GLY A 511 13.66 -26.87 6.47
CA GLY A 511 13.22 -26.03 7.59
C GLY A 511 14.28 -25.77 8.64
N ALA A 512 15.49 -26.34 8.52
CA ALA A 512 16.62 -26.00 9.38
C ALA A 512 17.02 -24.53 9.18
N THR A 513 17.33 -23.80 10.26
CA THR A 513 17.65 -22.37 10.18
C THR A 513 18.67 -21.93 11.23
N THR A 514 19.50 -20.95 10.88
CA THR A 514 20.40 -20.24 11.82
C THR A 514 19.65 -19.26 12.72
N GLY A 515 18.42 -18.86 12.34
CA GLY A 515 17.83 -17.61 12.80
C GLY A 515 18.58 -16.38 12.26
N ARG A 516 18.10 -15.17 12.61
CA ARG A 516 18.69 -13.91 12.16
C ARG A 516 20.02 -13.64 12.85
N LEU A 517 21.03 -13.31 12.05
CA LEU A 517 22.36 -12.89 12.47
C LEU A 517 22.57 -11.42 12.12
N GLY A 518 22.84 -10.61 13.13
CA GLY A 518 23.37 -9.26 12.96
C GLY A 518 24.78 -9.27 12.37
N VAL A 519 25.26 -8.08 11.97
CA VAL A 519 26.62 -7.92 11.43
C VAL A 519 27.66 -8.38 12.45
N GLY A 520 28.54 -9.31 12.04
CA GLY A 520 29.59 -9.89 12.87
C GLY A 520 29.13 -11.03 13.79
N GLU A 521 27.84 -11.38 13.80
CA GLU A 521 27.32 -12.54 14.53
C GLU A 521 27.57 -13.85 13.76
N ARG A 522 27.65 -14.95 14.52
CA ARG A 522 27.86 -16.30 13.98
C ARG A 522 26.82 -17.26 14.58
N ALA A 523 26.38 -18.24 13.80
CA ALA A 523 25.54 -19.32 14.29
C ALA A 523 25.82 -20.62 13.54
N THR A 524 25.51 -21.72 14.22
CA THR A 524 25.63 -23.08 13.67
C THR A 524 24.25 -23.58 13.30
N LEU A 525 24.09 -24.08 12.07
CA LEU A 525 22.90 -24.74 11.56
C LEU A 525 23.19 -26.24 11.41
N GLU A 526 22.45 -27.06 12.14
CA GLU A 526 22.49 -28.52 12.03
C GLU A 526 21.43 -28.95 11.01
N ALA A 527 21.85 -29.37 9.83
CA ALA A 527 20.95 -29.81 8.76
C ALA A 527 20.52 -31.28 8.93
N GLY A 528 21.23 -32.04 9.77
CA GLY A 528 21.02 -33.47 9.97
C GLY A 528 21.63 -34.32 8.86
N VAL A 529 21.19 -35.57 8.75
CA VAL A 529 21.63 -36.51 7.71
C VAL A 529 21.13 -36.05 6.34
N VAL A 530 22.04 -35.88 5.38
CA VAL A 530 21.73 -35.41 4.02
C VAL A 530 21.79 -36.56 3.02
N GLY A 531 20.67 -36.86 2.35
CA GLY A 531 20.52 -37.94 1.37
C GLY A 531 20.19 -37.46 -0.05
N ALA A 532 19.73 -36.23 -0.22
CA ALA A 532 19.43 -35.59 -1.50
C ALA A 532 19.89 -34.12 -1.51
N ASP A 533 20.00 -33.52 -2.70
CA ASP A 533 20.36 -32.12 -2.86
C ASP A 533 19.33 -31.21 -2.15
N LEU A 534 19.83 -30.16 -1.48
CA LEU A 534 19.01 -29.23 -0.71
C LEU A 534 19.36 -27.78 -1.08
N GLU A 535 18.34 -27.01 -1.43
CA GLU A 535 18.48 -25.56 -1.55
C GLU A 535 18.44 -24.91 -0.15
N GLY A 536 19.28 -23.91 0.03
CA GLY A 536 19.29 -22.98 1.14
C GLY A 536 19.23 -21.54 0.65
N TRP A 537 18.70 -20.63 1.47
CA TRP A 537 18.60 -19.22 1.10
C TRP A 537 18.56 -18.32 2.33
N CYS A 538 18.77 -17.02 2.10
CA CYS A 538 18.48 -15.99 3.09
C CYS A 538 16.98 -15.66 3.07
N SER A 539 16.29 -15.88 4.19
CA SER A 539 14.85 -15.63 4.36
C SER A 539 14.53 -14.15 4.57
N VAL A 540 15.54 -13.30 4.71
CA VAL A 540 15.33 -11.84 4.76
C VAL A 540 14.69 -11.38 3.46
N ALA A 541 13.54 -10.72 3.56
CA ALA A 541 12.72 -10.32 2.42
C ALA A 541 13.56 -9.54 1.38
N GLY A 542 13.54 -9.98 0.12
CA GLY A 542 14.38 -9.40 -0.94
C GLY A 542 15.69 -10.15 -1.18
N HIS A 543 16.27 -10.78 -0.16
CA HIS A 543 17.65 -11.28 -0.22
C HIS A 543 17.78 -12.49 -1.13
N ARG A 544 16.84 -13.45 -1.07
CA ARG A 544 16.77 -14.56 -2.02
C ARG A 544 16.62 -14.08 -3.47
N GLN A 545 15.74 -13.10 -3.73
CA GLN A 545 15.56 -12.55 -5.09
C GLN A 545 16.80 -11.80 -5.61
N MET A 546 17.68 -11.36 -4.71
CA MET A 546 18.97 -10.74 -5.05
C MET A 546 20.12 -11.76 -5.17
N GLY A 547 19.84 -13.07 -5.05
CA GLY A 547 20.82 -14.14 -5.24
C GLY A 547 21.49 -14.67 -3.97
N MET A 548 20.93 -14.40 -2.77
CA MET A 548 21.39 -15.07 -1.54
C MET A 548 20.81 -16.48 -1.43
N THR A 549 21.34 -17.38 -2.26
CA THR A 549 21.04 -18.81 -2.28
C THR A 549 22.32 -19.61 -2.00
N LEU A 550 22.15 -20.81 -1.44
CA LEU A 550 23.18 -21.77 -1.08
C LEU A 550 22.72 -23.14 -1.58
N ASP A 551 23.51 -23.83 -2.39
CA ASP A 551 23.19 -25.18 -2.83
C ASP A 551 23.98 -26.21 -2.02
N VAL A 552 23.28 -27.10 -1.32
CA VAL A 552 23.88 -28.28 -0.69
C VAL A 552 23.76 -29.43 -1.68
N VAL A 553 24.90 -29.91 -2.16
CA VAL A 553 24.99 -30.90 -3.23
C VAL A 553 25.50 -32.23 -2.66
N VAL A 554 24.75 -33.30 -2.87
CA VAL A 554 25.09 -34.62 -2.37
C VAL A 554 26.08 -35.33 -3.30
N THR A 555 27.13 -35.92 -2.74
CA THR A 555 28.16 -36.64 -3.48
C THR A 555 28.15 -38.14 -3.14
N GLY A 556 28.44 -38.99 -4.13
CA GLY A 556 28.58 -40.44 -3.91
C GLY A 556 27.30 -41.28 -4.00
N SER A 557 26.14 -40.70 -4.32
CA SER A 557 24.99 -41.45 -4.81
C SER A 557 25.26 -41.81 -6.29
N GLY A 558 25.22 -43.08 -6.66
CA GLY A 558 25.60 -43.58 -7.99
C GLY A 558 24.66 -43.20 -9.14
N VAL A 559 24.18 -41.96 -9.20
CA VAL A 559 23.33 -41.40 -10.27
C VAL A 559 24.17 -40.44 -11.12
N PRO A 560 24.20 -40.56 -12.47
CA PRO A 560 24.94 -39.65 -13.34
C PRO A 560 24.40 -38.21 -13.27
N ARG A 561 25.30 -37.22 -13.23
CA ARG A 561 25.01 -35.77 -13.18
C ARG A 561 24.87 -35.15 -14.57
N GLU A 562 23.88 -34.27 -14.76
CA GLU A 562 23.98 -33.12 -15.68
C GLU A 562 24.51 -31.89 -14.92
N PRO A 563 25.38 -31.05 -15.53
CA PRO A 563 25.93 -29.87 -14.88
C PRO A 563 24.94 -28.69 -14.91
N VAL A 564 24.72 -28.08 -13.74
CA VAL A 564 24.03 -26.79 -13.59
C VAL A 564 25.01 -25.69 -13.97
N THR A 565 24.82 -25.03 -15.11
CA THR A 565 25.64 -23.88 -15.50
C THR A 565 25.09 -22.59 -14.91
N ALA A 566 25.91 -21.94 -14.08
CA ALA A 566 25.81 -20.53 -13.74
C ALA A 566 25.88 -19.68 -15.03
N GLY A 567 24.95 -18.74 -15.15
CA GLY A 567 24.94 -17.79 -16.26
C GLY A 567 26.10 -16.80 -16.17
N ASP A 568 26.73 -16.51 -17.31
CA ASP A 568 27.41 -15.24 -17.56
C ASP A 568 27.45 -14.94 -19.06
N HIS A 569 27.23 -13.66 -19.38
CA HIS A 569 27.26 -13.07 -20.71
C HIS A 569 28.70 -12.84 -21.22
N ALA A 570 29.00 -13.17 -22.48
CA ALA A 570 29.72 -12.30 -23.44
C ALA A 570 29.94 -12.98 -24.82
N ALA A 571 29.86 -12.18 -25.88
CA ALA A 571 29.78 -12.52 -27.29
C ALA A 571 31.10 -13.01 -27.96
N SER A 572 30.98 -13.83 -29.02
CA SER A 572 31.39 -13.54 -30.42
C SER A 572 31.71 -14.81 -31.24
N GLY A 573 31.27 -14.83 -32.51
CA GLY A 573 32.02 -15.41 -33.64
C GLY A 573 31.65 -16.81 -34.18
N ASP A 574 30.71 -16.85 -35.12
CA ASP A 574 30.85 -17.38 -36.49
C ASP A 574 31.22 -18.87 -36.83
N LEU A 575 30.38 -19.41 -37.73
CA LEU A 575 30.57 -20.42 -38.81
C LEU A 575 30.08 -21.89 -38.61
N ALA A 576 29.23 -22.28 -39.57
CA ALA A 576 28.50 -23.53 -39.80
C ALA A 576 29.33 -24.59 -40.60
N PRO A 577 28.75 -25.64 -41.27
CA PRO A 577 27.70 -26.64 -40.92
C PRO A 577 28.15 -28.11 -41.22
N SER A 578 27.26 -29.10 -40.94
CA SER A 578 27.10 -30.47 -41.52
C SER A 578 26.96 -31.56 -40.43
N GLY A 579 26.13 -32.60 -40.50
CA GLY A 579 25.08 -33.05 -41.41
C GLY A 579 24.45 -34.35 -40.87
N ASP A 580 23.15 -34.55 -41.13
CA ASP A 580 22.48 -35.79 -41.56
C ASP A 580 22.34 -37.06 -40.66
N LEU A 581 21.04 -37.40 -40.43
CA LEU A 581 20.35 -38.71 -40.43
C LEU A 581 19.91 -39.37 -39.09
N ALA A 582 18.58 -39.58 -39.01
CA ALA A 582 17.74 -40.19 -37.95
C ALA A 582 17.48 -41.71 -38.18
N PRO A 583 16.44 -42.41 -37.63
CA PRO A 583 15.68 -42.32 -36.34
C PRO A 583 15.44 -43.69 -35.63
N SER A 584 14.93 -43.72 -34.37
CA SER A 584 13.87 -44.67 -33.88
C SER A 584 13.51 -44.53 -32.37
N GLY A 585 12.18 -44.37 -32.09
CA GLY A 585 11.29 -44.60 -30.90
C GLY A 585 11.79 -44.59 -29.44
N ASP A 586 11.04 -44.27 -28.38
CA ASP A 586 9.61 -43.99 -28.16
C ASP A 586 9.38 -43.46 -26.69
N HIS A 587 8.42 -42.53 -26.53
CA HIS A 587 7.52 -42.22 -25.37
C HIS A 587 7.98 -41.77 -23.95
N ALA A 588 7.80 -40.46 -23.64
CA ALA A 588 6.97 -39.86 -22.55
C ALA A 588 7.34 -38.36 -22.30
N PRO A 589 6.43 -37.46 -21.85
CA PRO A 589 6.53 -36.02 -22.08
C PRO A 589 7.42 -35.31 -21.06
N SER A 590 8.64 -34.97 -21.47
CA SER A 590 9.49 -33.97 -20.83
C SER A 590 9.11 -32.57 -21.30
N GLY A 591 9.06 -31.61 -20.38
CA GLY A 591 8.92 -30.18 -20.71
C GLY A 591 10.04 -29.76 -21.65
N SER A 592 9.67 -29.41 -22.89
CA SER A 592 10.57 -28.79 -23.84
C SER A 592 10.79 -27.34 -23.42
N ASN A 593 11.99 -27.04 -22.93
CA ASN A 593 12.59 -25.75 -23.25
C ASN A 593 12.66 -25.68 -24.78
N ALA A 594 11.79 -24.88 -25.37
CA ALA A 594 11.89 -24.55 -26.78
C ALA A 594 13.04 -23.56 -26.93
N ASP A 595 14.25 -24.05 -27.25
CA ASP A 595 15.34 -23.27 -27.85
C ASP A 595 14.94 -22.91 -29.31
N GLY A 596 13.84 -22.20 -29.45
CA GLY A 596 13.42 -21.53 -30.68
C GLY A 596 13.71 -20.02 -30.58
N PRO A 597 13.83 -19.31 -31.71
CA PRO A 597 13.93 -17.85 -31.68
C PRO A 597 12.74 -17.27 -30.90
N ALA A 598 12.97 -16.20 -30.14
CA ALA A 598 11.89 -15.51 -29.46
C ALA A 598 11.02 -14.81 -30.51
N ALA A 599 9.69 -14.90 -30.40
CA ALA A 599 8.78 -14.24 -31.34
C ALA A 599 8.97 -12.71 -31.37
N ALA A 600 9.43 -12.14 -30.25
CA ALA A 600 9.78 -10.73 -30.14
C ALA A 600 10.94 -10.31 -31.05
N ASP A 601 11.87 -11.22 -31.40
CA ASP A 601 12.99 -10.90 -32.29
C ASP A 601 12.56 -10.73 -33.75
N LEU A 602 11.37 -11.23 -34.10
CA LEU A 602 10.77 -11.09 -35.43
C LEU A 602 9.92 -9.81 -35.57
N LEU A 603 9.75 -9.05 -34.50
CA LEU A 603 8.80 -7.95 -34.47
C LEU A 603 9.28 -6.74 -35.29
N ASP A 604 8.56 -6.44 -36.37
CA ASP A 604 8.69 -5.20 -37.13
C ASP A 604 7.31 -4.54 -37.31
N LEU A 605 7.00 -3.55 -36.47
CA LEU A 605 5.72 -2.82 -36.50
C LEU A 605 5.55 -1.93 -37.73
N MET A 606 6.63 -1.72 -38.51
CA MET A 606 6.59 -0.95 -39.76
C MET A 606 6.42 -1.85 -40.99
N ALA A 607 6.47 -3.18 -40.82
CA ALA A 607 6.24 -4.12 -41.90
C ALA A 607 4.77 -4.10 -42.36
N THR A 608 4.54 -4.44 -43.63
CA THR A 608 3.19 -4.57 -44.17
C THR A 608 2.72 -6.02 -43.97
N PRO A 609 1.48 -6.25 -43.49
CA PRO A 609 0.89 -7.59 -43.41
C PRO A 609 0.90 -8.32 -44.76
N GLY A 610 0.83 -9.65 -44.70
CA GLY A 610 0.75 -10.51 -45.89
C GLY A 610 -0.51 -10.26 -46.73
N ALA A 611 -0.53 -10.78 -47.96
CA ALA A 611 -1.66 -10.60 -48.89
C ALA A 611 -2.99 -11.21 -48.41
N ASP A 612 -2.92 -12.19 -47.50
CA ASP A 612 -4.07 -12.88 -46.92
C ASP A 612 -4.57 -12.21 -45.62
N PHE A 613 -3.96 -11.09 -45.21
CA PHE A 613 -4.37 -10.33 -44.03
C PHE A 613 -5.77 -9.73 -44.22
N SER A 614 -6.56 -9.80 -43.16
CA SER A 614 -7.84 -9.09 -43.01
C SER A 614 -7.90 -8.59 -41.57
N ALA A 615 -8.24 -7.32 -41.38
CA ALA A 615 -8.45 -6.80 -40.04
C ALA A 615 -9.70 -7.43 -39.40
N HIS A 616 -9.70 -7.49 -38.08
CA HIS A 616 -10.87 -7.85 -37.29
C HIS A 616 -12.00 -6.85 -37.58
N ASP A 617 -13.20 -7.36 -37.90
CA ASP A 617 -14.35 -6.50 -38.16
C ASP A 617 -14.78 -5.79 -36.87
N ALA A 618 -14.48 -4.50 -36.78
CA ALA A 618 -14.87 -3.66 -35.66
C ALA A 618 -16.34 -3.21 -35.72
N THR A 619 -17.06 -3.45 -36.82
CA THR A 619 -18.44 -2.95 -36.95
C THR A 619 -19.37 -3.64 -35.96
N LEU A 620 -20.21 -2.85 -35.29
CA LEU A 620 -21.14 -3.37 -34.29
C LEU A 620 -22.57 -3.29 -34.80
N ALA A 621 -23.19 -4.46 -35.00
CA ALA A 621 -24.60 -4.54 -35.36
C ALA A 621 -25.50 -4.08 -34.20
N PRO A 622 -26.70 -3.52 -34.48
CA PRO A 622 -27.69 -3.19 -33.46
C PRO A 622 -28.03 -4.40 -32.57
N ALA A 623 -28.47 -4.13 -31.33
CA ALA A 623 -28.91 -5.20 -30.43
C ALA A 623 -30.02 -6.05 -31.08
N PRO A 624 -29.90 -7.39 -31.07
CA PRO A 624 -30.92 -8.25 -31.62
C PRO A 624 -32.23 -8.11 -30.83
N GLY A 625 -33.38 -8.20 -31.51
CA GLY A 625 -34.69 -8.07 -30.87
C GLY A 625 -35.12 -9.26 -29.99
N ALA A 626 -34.27 -10.27 -29.85
CA ALA A 626 -34.51 -11.42 -28.98
C ALA A 626 -34.27 -11.05 -27.52
N THR A 627 -35.10 -11.57 -26.60
CA THR A 627 -34.94 -11.36 -25.15
C THR A 627 -34.18 -12.50 -24.46
N VAL A 628 -33.88 -13.56 -25.21
CA VAL A 628 -33.03 -14.68 -24.79
C VAL A 628 -31.97 -14.89 -25.86
N HIS A 629 -30.70 -14.79 -25.47
CA HIS A 629 -29.53 -14.93 -26.31
C HIS A 629 -28.84 -16.25 -26.00
N GLU A 630 -29.01 -17.24 -26.86
CA GLU A 630 -28.38 -18.55 -26.71
C GLU A 630 -27.09 -18.59 -27.55
N VAL A 631 -25.96 -18.84 -26.91
CA VAL A 631 -24.65 -18.84 -27.57
C VAL A 631 -23.84 -20.04 -27.12
N THR A 632 -23.17 -20.71 -28.06
CA THR A 632 -22.15 -21.72 -27.73
C THR A 632 -20.78 -21.13 -28.02
N LEU A 633 -19.92 -21.11 -27.00
CA LEU A 633 -18.53 -20.68 -27.12
C LEU A 633 -17.64 -21.90 -26.98
N THR A 634 -16.99 -22.30 -28.08
CA THR A 634 -15.98 -23.36 -28.07
C THR A 634 -14.62 -22.77 -27.73
N VAL A 635 -13.92 -23.37 -26.77
CA VAL A 635 -12.53 -23.06 -26.46
C VAL A 635 -11.62 -23.89 -27.35
N SER A 636 -10.64 -23.24 -27.97
CA SER A 636 -9.61 -23.88 -28.79
C SER A 636 -8.30 -23.10 -28.74
N GLU A 637 -7.17 -23.79 -28.82
CA GLU A 637 -5.86 -23.19 -29.09
C GLU A 637 -5.61 -23.09 -30.60
N THR A 638 -5.25 -21.90 -31.07
CA THR A 638 -5.01 -21.62 -32.50
C THR A 638 -3.78 -20.73 -32.66
N THR A 639 -2.83 -21.14 -33.48
CA THR A 639 -1.71 -20.27 -33.88
C THR A 639 -2.21 -19.25 -34.90
N VAL A 640 -2.04 -17.97 -34.60
CA VAL A 640 -2.43 -16.85 -35.48
C VAL A 640 -1.33 -15.80 -35.53
N GLU A 641 -1.32 -15.01 -36.60
CA GLU A 641 -0.46 -13.85 -36.72
C GLU A 641 -1.00 -12.70 -35.85
N VAL A 642 -0.14 -12.10 -35.00
CA VAL A 642 -0.50 -11.00 -34.08
C VAL A 642 0.15 -9.66 -34.46
N ALA A 643 1.17 -9.72 -35.32
CA ALA A 643 1.82 -8.61 -36.00
C ALA A 643 2.49 -9.18 -37.28
N PRO A 644 2.84 -8.36 -38.30
CA PRO A 644 3.35 -8.88 -39.56
C PRO A 644 4.55 -9.82 -39.38
N GLY A 645 4.42 -11.08 -39.81
CA GLY A 645 5.44 -12.12 -39.69
C GLY A 645 5.61 -12.72 -38.29
N VAL A 646 4.77 -12.36 -37.31
CA VAL A 646 4.86 -12.81 -35.92
C VAL A 646 3.65 -13.66 -35.56
N GLU A 647 3.86 -14.97 -35.49
CA GLU A 647 2.84 -15.94 -35.07
C GLU A 647 2.89 -16.21 -33.55
N GLN A 648 1.72 -16.36 -32.94
CA GLN A 648 1.54 -16.75 -31.54
C GLN A 648 0.41 -17.78 -31.41
N GLU A 649 0.57 -18.78 -30.55
CA GLU A 649 -0.55 -19.60 -30.09
C GLU A 649 -1.50 -18.75 -29.22
N ARG A 650 -2.76 -18.65 -29.64
CA ARG A 650 -3.82 -17.95 -28.91
C ARG A 650 -4.83 -18.95 -28.36
N TRP A 651 -5.32 -18.69 -27.17
CA TRP A 651 -6.41 -19.43 -26.57
C TRP A 651 -7.69 -18.62 -26.77
N THR A 652 -8.67 -19.23 -27.43
CA THR A 652 -9.80 -18.48 -28.00
C THR A 652 -11.12 -18.87 -27.35
N PHE A 653 -12.10 -17.96 -27.43
CA PHE A 653 -13.52 -18.31 -27.29
C PHE A 653 -14.16 -18.14 -28.66
N GLY A 654 -14.76 -19.18 -29.23
CA GLY A 654 -15.41 -19.09 -30.53
C GLY A 654 -14.45 -18.90 -31.71
N GLY A 655 -13.18 -19.32 -31.57
CA GLY A 655 -12.19 -19.31 -32.65
C GLY A 655 -11.46 -17.99 -32.88
N THR A 656 -11.71 -16.95 -32.06
CA THR A 656 -11.04 -15.65 -32.18
C THR A 656 -10.50 -15.15 -30.82
N ALA A 657 -9.51 -14.25 -30.87
CA ALA A 657 -8.96 -13.54 -29.72
C ALA A 657 -8.84 -12.03 -30.08
N PRO A 658 -9.74 -11.14 -29.61
CA PRO A 658 -10.81 -11.39 -28.63
C PRO A 658 -11.89 -12.35 -29.13
N GLY A 659 -12.60 -12.97 -28.21
CA GLY A 659 -13.80 -13.76 -28.50
C GLY A 659 -14.97 -12.88 -28.98
N PRO A 660 -16.05 -13.50 -29.49
CA PRO A 660 -17.21 -12.80 -30.04
C PRO A 660 -17.78 -11.72 -29.12
N THR A 661 -18.13 -10.56 -29.68
CA THR A 661 -18.89 -9.54 -28.96
C THR A 661 -20.35 -9.97 -28.86
N LEU A 662 -20.85 -10.09 -27.64
CA LEU A 662 -22.26 -10.36 -27.36
C LEU A 662 -23.00 -9.04 -27.16
N ARG A 663 -24.24 -8.91 -27.62
CA ARG A 663 -25.03 -7.69 -27.44
C ARG A 663 -26.48 -7.99 -27.08
N GLY A 664 -27.04 -7.20 -26.17
CA GLY A 664 -28.45 -7.25 -25.77
C GLY A 664 -28.88 -5.99 -25.02
N SER A 665 -30.05 -6.03 -24.41
CA SER A 665 -30.62 -4.92 -23.63
C SER A 665 -30.79 -5.28 -22.15
N VAL A 666 -30.96 -4.27 -21.30
CA VAL A 666 -31.29 -4.50 -19.88
C VAL A 666 -32.60 -5.28 -19.77
N GLY A 667 -32.54 -6.43 -19.09
CA GLY A 667 -33.65 -7.37 -18.93
C GLY A 667 -33.49 -8.67 -19.73
N ASP A 668 -32.64 -8.70 -20.75
CA ASP A 668 -32.40 -9.89 -21.55
C ASP A 668 -31.71 -11.00 -20.77
N VAL A 669 -31.88 -12.24 -21.22
CA VAL A 669 -31.24 -13.41 -20.65
C VAL A 669 -30.19 -13.94 -21.61
N PHE A 670 -28.96 -14.10 -21.13
CA PHE A 670 -27.88 -14.76 -21.85
C PHE A 670 -27.76 -16.19 -21.34
N ASP A 671 -27.84 -17.15 -22.25
CA ASP A 671 -27.64 -18.57 -21.96
C ASP A 671 -26.45 -19.09 -22.78
N ILE A 672 -25.29 -19.15 -22.12
CA ILE A 672 -24.01 -19.42 -22.77
C ILE A 672 -23.58 -20.83 -22.45
N THR A 673 -23.36 -21.65 -23.47
CA THR A 673 -22.73 -22.96 -23.32
C THR A 673 -21.26 -22.84 -23.69
N LEU A 674 -20.38 -23.02 -22.71
CA LEU A 674 -18.95 -23.16 -22.91
C LEU A 674 -18.65 -24.63 -23.21
N VAL A 675 -17.92 -24.91 -24.29
CA VAL A 675 -17.41 -26.24 -24.63
C VAL A 675 -15.89 -26.15 -24.66
N ASN A 676 -15.20 -26.95 -23.84
CA ASN A 676 -13.75 -26.96 -23.84
C ASN A 676 -13.22 -28.00 -24.84
N ASP A 677 -12.87 -27.56 -26.06
CA ASP A 677 -12.22 -28.39 -27.09
C ASP A 677 -10.70 -28.16 -27.12
N GLY A 678 -10.16 -27.52 -26.08
CA GLY A 678 -8.74 -27.28 -25.92
C GLY A 678 -8.01 -28.41 -25.19
N THR A 679 -6.74 -28.18 -24.91
CA THR A 679 -5.81 -29.15 -24.31
C THR A 679 -5.66 -29.01 -22.80
N ILE A 680 -6.05 -27.87 -22.21
CA ILE A 680 -5.97 -27.60 -20.77
C ILE A 680 -7.32 -27.22 -20.17
N GLY A 681 -7.36 -27.03 -18.85
CA GLY A 681 -8.58 -26.59 -18.17
C GLY A 681 -8.91 -25.13 -18.49
N HIS A 682 -10.18 -24.86 -18.80
CA HIS A 682 -10.68 -23.51 -19.08
C HIS A 682 -11.99 -23.24 -18.35
N SER A 683 -12.34 -21.96 -18.20
CA SER A 683 -13.62 -21.55 -17.64
C SER A 683 -14.11 -20.27 -18.32
N ILE A 684 -15.23 -19.73 -17.87
CA ILE A 684 -15.73 -18.43 -18.31
C ILE A 684 -16.35 -17.66 -17.14
N ASP A 685 -15.98 -16.39 -17.03
CA ASP A 685 -16.53 -15.40 -16.13
C ASP A 685 -17.12 -14.26 -16.96
N PHE A 686 -18.36 -13.88 -16.67
CA PHE A 686 -19.06 -12.77 -17.29
C PHE A 686 -19.25 -11.67 -16.25
N HIS A 687 -18.65 -10.48 -16.45
CA HIS A 687 -18.81 -9.37 -15.52
C HIS A 687 -20.23 -8.75 -15.56
N ALA A 688 -20.97 -8.99 -16.64
CA ALA A 688 -22.40 -8.69 -16.73
C ALA A 688 -23.26 -9.61 -15.82
N GLY A 689 -22.72 -10.76 -15.42
CA GLY A 689 -23.34 -11.70 -14.49
C GLY A 689 -22.99 -11.40 -13.03
N ALA A 690 -23.90 -11.73 -12.11
CA ALA A 690 -23.73 -11.49 -10.67
C ALA A 690 -23.96 -12.78 -9.87
N PHE A 691 -23.09 -13.77 -10.07
CA PHE A 691 -23.18 -15.09 -9.42
C PHE A 691 -21.96 -15.41 -8.56
N ALA A 692 -22.13 -16.35 -7.63
CA ALA A 692 -21.01 -16.98 -6.96
C ALA A 692 -20.24 -17.85 -7.96
N PRO A 693 -18.90 -17.83 -7.97
CA PRO A 693 -18.09 -18.45 -9.02
C PRO A 693 -18.10 -19.99 -8.97
N ASP A 694 -18.34 -20.59 -7.79
CA ASP A 694 -18.10 -22.02 -7.50
C ASP A 694 -18.72 -23.00 -8.50
N ARG A 695 -19.81 -22.61 -9.16
CA ARG A 695 -20.51 -23.44 -10.16
C ARG A 695 -20.44 -22.89 -11.57
N PRO A 696 -20.96 -21.68 -11.87
CA PRO A 696 -21.04 -21.18 -13.24
C PRO A 696 -19.68 -20.75 -13.82
N MET A 697 -18.63 -20.62 -12.99
CA MET A 697 -17.29 -20.17 -13.42
C MET A 697 -16.21 -21.22 -13.10
N ARG A 698 -16.59 -22.45 -12.76
CA ARG A 698 -15.62 -23.52 -12.47
C ARG A 698 -14.78 -23.85 -13.71
N THR A 699 -13.55 -24.30 -13.50
CA THR A 699 -12.76 -24.93 -14.56
C THR A 699 -13.46 -26.19 -15.06
N ILE A 700 -13.57 -26.31 -16.38
CA ILE A 700 -13.96 -27.53 -17.11
C ILE A 700 -12.71 -28.15 -17.75
N ALA A 701 -12.59 -29.47 -17.66
CA ALA A 701 -11.52 -30.22 -18.32
C ALA A 701 -11.73 -30.25 -19.85
N PRO A 702 -10.71 -30.59 -20.64
CA PRO A 702 -10.87 -30.91 -22.06
C PRO A 702 -12.01 -31.91 -22.31
N GLY A 703 -12.86 -31.63 -23.30
CA GLY A 703 -14.05 -32.41 -23.68
C GLY A 703 -15.28 -32.17 -22.80
N GLU A 704 -15.19 -31.38 -21.73
CA GLU A 704 -16.34 -31.01 -20.91
C GLU A 704 -17.06 -29.75 -21.41
N SER A 705 -18.29 -29.56 -20.92
CA SER A 705 -19.08 -28.36 -21.16
C SER A 705 -19.67 -27.77 -19.87
N LEU A 706 -19.92 -26.47 -19.87
CA LEU A 706 -20.54 -25.73 -18.78
C LEU A 706 -21.55 -24.73 -19.32
N THR A 707 -22.73 -24.65 -18.72
CA THR A 707 -23.72 -23.62 -19.05
C THR A 707 -23.67 -22.48 -18.03
N TYR A 708 -23.50 -21.25 -18.51
CA TYR A 708 -23.58 -20.01 -17.76
C TYR A 708 -24.81 -19.24 -18.25
N ARG A 709 -25.85 -19.15 -17.40
CA ARG A 709 -27.07 -18.40 -17.73
C ARG A 709 -27.30 -17.22 -16.79
N PHE A 710 -27.30 -15.98 -17.29
CA PHE A 710 -27.57 -14.76 -16.51
C PHE A 710 -28.62 -13.84 -17.13
N THR A 711 -29.26 -13.02 -16.29
CA THR A 711 -30.10 -11.90 -16.74
C THR A 711 -29.30 -10.61 -16.67
N ALA A 712 -29.26 -9.85 -17.76
CA ALA A 712 -28.58 -8.57 -17.84
C ALA A 712 -29.34 -7.50 -17.05
N THR A 713 -28.98 -7.30 -15.79
CA THR A 713 -29.67 -6.34 -14.90
C THR A 713 -29.08 -4.92 -14.94
N ARG A 714 -27.95 -4.74 -15.65
CA ARG A 714 -27.22 -3.47 -15.73
C ARG A 714 -26.68 -3.26 -17.14
N SER A 715 -26.80 -2.03 -17.63
CA SER A 715 -26.23 -1.60 -18.91
C SER A 715 -24.75 -1.30 -18.81
N GLY A 716 -24.02 -1.47 -19.90
CA GLY A 716 -22.59 -1.26 -20.00
C GLY A 716 -21.96 -2.14 -21.06
N ILE A 717 -20.69 -1.89 -21.37
CA ILE A 717 -19.84 -2.87 -22.04
C ILE A 717 -19.03 -3.58 -20.94
N TRP A 718 -19.17 -4.89 -20.89
CA TRP A 718 -18.64 -5.74 -19.84
C TRP A 718 -17.63 -6.71 -20.43
N MET A 719 -16.56 -6.99 -19.70
CA MET A 719 -15.65 -8.08 -20.08
C MET A 719 -16.30 -9.44 -19.76
N TYR A 720 -16.02 -10.43 -20.59
CA TYR A 720 -16.02 -11.82 -20.17
C TYR A 720 -14.64 -12.43 -20.43
N HIS A 721 -14.20 -13.36 -19.59
CA HIS A 721 -12.87 -13.95 -19.72
C HIS A 721 -12.75 -15.32 -19.04
N CYS A 722 -11.69 -16.05 -19.33
CA CYS A 722 -11.37 -17.27 -18.59
C CYS A 722 -10.94 -16.93 -17.15
N SER A 723 -11.46 -17.67 -16.18
CA SER A 723 -11.17 -17.51 -14.74
C SER A 723 -10.35 -18.67 -14.14
N THR A 724 -9.84 -19.56 -14.99
CA THR A 724 -8.92 -20.62 -14.58
C THR A 724 -7.56 -20.03 -14.22
N MET A 725 -6.96 -20.52 -13.13
CA MET A 725 -5.68 -20.01 -12.64
C MET A 725 -4.50 -20.60 -13.41
N PRO A 726 -3.45 -19.80 -13.70
CA PRO A 726 -3.34 -18.36 -13.47
C PRO A 726 -4.10 -17.54 -14.52
N MET A 727 -5.09 -16.74 -14.09
CA MET A 727 -6.00 -16.01 -15.00
C MET A 727 -5.28 -15.08 -15.97
N SER A 728 -4.18 -14.45 -15.52
CA SER A 728 -3.37 -13.57 -16.35
C SER A 728 -2.82 -14.27 -17.59
N MET A 729 -2.43 -15.55 -17.48
CA MET A 729 -1.98 -16.35 -18.64
C MET A 729 -3.12 -16.58 -19.61
N HIS A 730 -4.31 -16.94 -19.13
CA HIS A 730 -5.45 -17.19 -20.01
C HIS A 730 -5.90 -15.92 -20.74
N ILE A 731 -5.98 -14.78 -20.03
CA ILE A 731 -6.32 -13.49 -20.62
C ILE A 731 -5.25 -13.06 -21.61
N ALA A 732 -3.95 -13.12 -21.26
CA ALA A 732 -2.85 -12.74 -22.14
C ALA A 732 -2.78 -13.58 -23.44
N ASN A 733 -3.16 -14.85 -23.37
CA ASN A 733 -3.28 -15.72 -24.55
C ASN A 733 -4.53 -15.44 -25.40
N GLY A 734 -5.45 -14.57 -24.98
CA GLY A 734 -6.59 -14.14 -25.79
C GLY A 734 -7.98 -14.52 -25.29
N MET A 735 -8.09 -15.17 -24.12
CA MET A 735 -9.37 -15.64 -23.59
C MET A 735 -10.18 -14.53 -22.92
N PHE A 736 -10.62 -13.56 -23.71
CA PHE A 736 -11.51 -12.48 -23.30
C PHE A 736 -12.39 -12.00 -24.45
N GLY A 737 -13.52 -11.38 -24.14
CA GLY A 737 -14.37 -10.70 -25.11
C GLY A 737 -15.31 -9.71 -24.43
N ALA A 738 -16.20 -9.10 -25.22
CA ALA A 738 -17.12 -8.07 -24.75
C ALA A 738 -18.59 -8.56 -24.69
N VAL A 739 -19.33 -8.12 -23.69
CA VAL A 739 -20.79 -8.16 -23.64
C VAL A 739 -21.33 -6.74 -23.52
N ILE A 740 -22.05 -6.27 -24.54
CA ILE A 740 -22.65 -4.95 -24.57
C ILE A 740 -24.13 -5.08 -24.18
N ILE A 741 -24.50 -4.42 -23.09
CA ILE A 741 -25.88 -4.29 -22.62
C ILE A 741 -26.30 -2.84 -22.82
N ASP A 742 -27.15 -2.60 -23.82
CA ASP A 742 -27.58 -1.26 -24.20
C ASP A 742 -28.28 -0.55 -23.02
N PRO A 743 -27.91 0.71 -22.68
CA PRO A 743 -28.63 1.47 -21.68
C PRO A 743 -30.04 1.83 -22.14
N PRO A 744 -31.01 1.94 -21.21
CA PRO A 744 -32.35 2.42 -21.54
C PRO A 744 -32.28 3.79 -22.23
N GLY A 745 -32.96 3.90 -23.38
CA GLY A 745 -32.99 5.14 -24.16
C GLY A 745 -31.71 5.44 -24.94
N LEU A 746 -30.86 4.45 -25.22
CA LEU A 746 -29.72 4.60 -26.14
C LEU A 746 -30.22 5.12 -27.50
N GLU A 747 -29.78 6.32 -27.88
CA GLU A 747 -30.16 6.93 -29.16
C GLU A 747 -29.47 6.21 -30.33
N PRO A 748 -30.12 6.10 -31.50
CA PRO A 748 -29.48 5.56 -32.69
C PRO A 748 -28.37 6.49 -33.19
N VAL A 749 -27.33 5.91 -33.76
CA VAL A 749 -26.23 6.60 -34.45
C VAL A 749 -26.09 6.03 -35.87
N ASP A 750 -25.36 6.73 -36.74
CA ASP A 750 -25.18 6.28 -38.12
C ASP A 750 -24.23 5.09 -38.24
N ARG A 751 -23.22 5.02 -37.36
CA ARG A 751 -22.25 3.91 -37.28
C ARG A 751 -21.86 3.57 -35.85
N GLU A 752 -21.70 2.28 -35.57
CA GLU A 752 -21.15 1.78 -34.32
C GLU A 752 -19.92 0.91 -34.57
N TYR A 753 -18.90 1.10 -33.74
CA TYR A 753 -17.68 0.29 -33.71
C TYR A 753 -17.43 -0.25 -32.31
N VAL A 754 -16.74 -1.39 -32.21
CA VAL A 754 -16.24 -1.96 -30.95
C VAL A 754 -14.73 -2.19 -31.03
N LEU A 755 -14.00 -1.61 -30.08
CA LEU A 755 -12.56 -1.75 -29.94
C LEU A 755 -12.24 -2.33 -28.55
N VAL A 756 -11.56 -3.47 -28.55
CA VAL A 756 -11.11 -4.17 -27.35
C VAL A 756 -9.59 -4.04 -27.28
N GLN A 757 -9.10 -3.26 -26.32
CA GLN A 757 -7.67 -3.13 -26.06
C GLN A 757 -7.17 -4.32 -25.25
N SER A 758 -6.01 -4.85 -25.59
CA SER A 758 -5.34 -5.91 -24.82
C SER A 758 -3.83 -5.89 -25.01
N GLU A 759 -3.12 -6.48 -24.07
CA GLU A 759 -1.69 -6.71 -24.19
C GLU A 759 -1.35 -8.07 -24.81
N VAL A 760 -0.25 -8.13 -25.56
CA VAL A 760 0.34 -9.37 -26.08
C VAL A 760 1.76 -9.52 -25.51
N TYR A 761 2.00 -10.67 -24.89
CA TYR A 761 3.28 -11.04 -24.29
C TYR A 761 3.85 -12.21 -25.10
N LEU A 762 4.79 -11.93 -26.00
CA LEU A 762 5.34 -12.89 -26.95
C LEU A 762 6.33 -13.85 -26.26
N GLY A 763 6.07 -15.15 -26.41
CA GLY A 763 6.98 -16.24 -26.04
C GLY A 763 7.84 -16.71 -27.21
N SER A 764 8.04 -18.03 -27.33
CA SER A 764 8.66 -18.62 -28.52
C SER A 764 7.77 -18.42 -29.76
N VAL A 765 8.36 -18.38 -30.96
CA VAL A 765 7.60 -18.31 -32.23
C VAL A 765 6.53 -19.39 -32.29
N GLY A 766 5.28 -18.99 -32.54
CA GLY A 766 4.13 -19.87 -32.62
C GLY A 766 3.69 -20.50 -31.28
N GLY A 767 4.34 -20.16 -30.16
CA GLY A 767 4.01 -20.65 -28.82
C GLY A 767 3.08 -19.71 -28.04
N PRO A 768 2.68 -20.09 -26.82
CA PRO A 768 1.79 -19.29 -25.99
C PRO A 768 2.51 -18.06 -25.40
N ALA A 769 1.76 -17.25 -24.66
CA ALA A 769 2.27 -16.06 -24.01
C ALA A 769 3.36 -16.34 -22.95
N ASP A 770 4.31 -15.43 -22.79
CA ASP A 770 5.42 -15.55 -21.84
C ASP A 770 5.00 -15.15 -20.40
N ALA A 771 5.02 -16.12 -19.49
CA ALA A 771 4.62 -15.93 -18.09
C ALA A 771 5.52 -14.97 -17.30
N THR A 772 6.81 -14.91 -17.62
CA THR A 772 7.77 -14.00 -16.98
C THR A 772 7.48 -12.56 -17.37
N LYS A 773 7.25 -12.31 -18.66
CA LYS A 773 6.86 -10.99 -19.16
C LYS A 773 5.51 -10.53 -18.59
N ILE A 774 4.55 -11.45 -18.46
CA ILE A 774 3.26 -11.18 -17.80
C ILE A 774 3.47 -10.78 -16.34
N GLY A 775 4.25 -11.56 -15.58
CA GLY A 775 4.53 -11.29 -14.17
C GLY A 775 5.32 -9.99 -13.94
N ALA A 776 6.07 -9.55 -14.93
CA ALA A 776 6.84 -8.29 -14.91
C ALA A 776 6.09 -7.10 -15.52
N GLU A 777 4.87 -7.30 -16.06
CA GLU A 777 4.09 -6.30 -16.80
C GLU A 777 4.86 -5.68 -17.98
N GLN A 778 5.59 -6.51 -18.73
CA GLN A 778 6.39 -6.12 -19.90
C GLN A 778 5.78 -6.66 -21.20
N PRO A 779 4.70 -6.06 -21.73
CA PRO A 779 4.13 -6.50 -22.99
C PRO A 779 5.00 -6.09 -24.17
N ASP A 780 5.03 -6.95 -25.18
CA ASP A 780 5.67 -6.67 -26.46
C ASP A 780 4.76 -5.82 -27.34
N LEU A 781 3.46 -6.11 -27.34
CA LEU A 781 2.44 -5.36 -28.08
C LEU A 781 1.31 -4.90 -27.15
N VAL A 782 0.67 -3.79 -27.51
CA VAL A 782 -0.66 -3.43 -27.03
C VAL A 782 -1.49 -3.17 -28.28
N VAL A 783 -2.66 -3.77 -28.39
CA VAL A 783 -3.40 -3.85 -29.65
C VAL A 783 -4.89 -3.58 -29.43
N PHE A 784 -5.55 -3.01 -30.44
CA PHE A 784 -7.00 -3.05 -30.53
C PHE A 784 -7.40 -4.28 -31.35
N ASN A 785 -8.34 -5.10 -30.84
CA ASN A 785 -8.89 -6.29 -31.50
C ASN A 785 -7.85 -7.32 -31.97
N GLY A 786 -6.78 -7.51 -31.20
CA GLY A 786 -5.91 -8.70 -31.29
C GLY A 786 -4.70 -8.63 -32.22
N TYR A 787 -4.60 -7.62 -33.10
CA TYR A 787 -3.50 -7.48 -34.06
C TYR A 787 -2.92 -6.06 -34.06
N ALA A 788 -1.60 -5.93 -34.08
CA ALA A 788 -0.91 -4.64 -34.03
C ALA A 788 -1.12 -3.81 -35.31
N ASN A 789 -1.52 -2.54 -35.18
CA ASN A 789 -1.68 -1.60 -36.30
C ASN A 789 -2.69 -2.02 -37.38
N GLN A 790 -3.57 -3.00 -37.12
CA GLN A 790 -4.47 -3.54 -38.15
C GLN A 790 -5.33 -2.48 -38.86
N TYR A 791 -5.77 -1.47 -38.11
CA TYR A 791 -6.63 -0.40 -38.61
C TYR A 791 -5.87 0.76 -39.28
N ASP A 792 -4.55 0.69 -39.36
CA ASP A 792 -3.79 1.53 -40.29
C ASP A 792 -3.80 0.92 -41.70
N HIS A 793 -3.83 -0.41 -41.77
CA HIS A 793 -3.86 -1.17 -43.02
C HIS A 793 -5.27 -1.29 -43.59
N GLU A 794 -6.27 -1.55 -42.74
CA GLU A 794 -7.69 -1.53 -43.09
C GLU A 794 -8.46 -0.53 -42.19
N PRO A 795 -8.49 0.76 -42.56
CA PRO A 795 -9.11 1.82 -41.75
C PRO A 795 -10.61 1.64 -41.52
N LEU A 796 -11.09 2.11 -40.37
CA LEU A 796 -12.51 2.20 -40.07
C LEU A 796 -13.17 3.29 -40.92
N VAL A 797 -14.32 3.01 -41.53
CA VAL A 797 -14.95 3.93 -42.50
C VAL A 797 -16.02 4.82 -41.88
N ALA A 798 -16.06 6.10 -42.24
CA ALA A 798 -17.15 7.01 -41.88
C ALA A 798 -17.39 8.04 -42.99
N ARG A 799 -18.45 8.84 -42.87
CA ARG A 799 -18.70 10.00 -43.75
C ARG A 799 -18.84 11.27 -42.95
N VAL A 800 -18.58 12.39 -43.61
CA VAL A 800 -18.81 13.72 -43.03
C VAL A 800 -20.26 13.85 -42.56
N GLY A 801 -20.44 14.30 -41.32
CA GLY A 801 -21.75 14.48 -40.71
C GLY A 801 -22.39 13.22 -40.13
N GLU A 802 -21.84 12.02 -40.33
CA GLU A 802 -22.30 10.82 -39.63
C GLU A 802 -21.92 10.88 -38.14
N ARG A 803 -22.88 10.57 -37.27
CA ARG A 803 -22.64 10.35 -35.85
C ARG A 803 -22.07 8.95 -35.67
N VAL A 804 -20.86 8.86 -35.15
CA VAL A 804 -20.13 7.61 -34.93
C VAL A 804 -20.06 7.33 -33.43
N ARG A 805 -20.48 6.14 -33.00
CA ARG A 805 -20.25 5.62 -31.64
C ARG A 805 -19.12 4.60 -31.67
N VAL A 806 -18.18 4.74 -30.75
CA VAL A 806 -17.11 3.77 -30.53
C VAL A 806 -17.23 3.21 -29.12
N TRP A 807 -17.61 1.95 -29.01
CA TRP A 807 -17.54 1.18 -27.79
C TRP A 807 -16.09 0.75 -27.56
N VAL A 808 -15.56 1.00 -26.36
CA VAL A 808 -14.19 0.64 -26.01
C VAL A 808 -14.21 -0.18 -24.74
N LEU A 809 -13.58 -1.36 -24.79
CA LEU A 809 -13.30 -2.20 -23.64
C LEU A 809 -11.78 -2.30 -23.48
N ASP A 810 -11.28 -2.05 -22.29
CA ASP A 810 -9.89 -2.31 -21.96
C ASP A 810 -9.79 -3.65 -21.23
N ALA A 811 -9.47 -4.73 -21.95
CA ALA A 811 -9.47 -6.08 -21.38
C ALA A 811 -8.24 -6.34 -20.47
N GLY A 812 -7.12 -5.66 -20.72
CA GLY A 812 -5.87 -5.86 -19.97
C GLY A 812 -5.03 -7.06 -20.48
N PRO A 813 -4.46 -7.90 -19.58
CA PRO A 813 -4.82 -8.08 -18.17
C PRO A 813 -4.38 -6.98 -17.19
N SER A 814 -3.46 -6.08 -17.55
CA SER A 814 -2.80 -5.21 -16.57
C SER A 814 -2.84 -3.71 -16.88
N ARG A 815 -2.76 -3.30 -18.15
CA ARG A 815 -2.63 -1.88 -18.52
C ARG A 815 -3.99 -1.22 -18.70
N GLY A 816 -3.99 0.11 -18.63
CA GLY A 816 -5.14 0.98 -18.86
C GLY A 816 -5.22 1.45 -20.32
N SER A 817 -6.39 1.86 -20.79
CA SER A 817 -6.55 2.59 -22.07
C SER A 817 -6.81 4.07 -21.84
N ALA A 818 -6.18 4.92 -22.66
CA ALA A 818 -6.51 6.34 -22.76
C ALA A 818 -7.02 6.65 -24.16
N PHE A 819 -8.15 6.05 -24.55
CA PHE A 819 -8.66 6.09 -25.93
C PHE A 819 -8.94 7.53 -26.40
N HIS A 820 -8.36 7.90 -27.54
CA HIS A 820 -8.41 9.22 -28.13
C HIS A 820 -8.56 9.14 -29.66
N VAL A 821 -9.32 10.07 -30.25
CA VAL A 821 -9.38 10.28 -31.70
C VAL A 821 -8.74 11.63 -32.03
N VAL A 822 -7.59 11.60 -32.71
CA VAL A 822 -6.84 12.78 -33.12
C VAL A 822 -7.67 13.60 -34.11
N GLY A 823 -7.85 14.88 -33.80
CA GLY A 823 -8.69 15.79 -34.58
C GLY A 823 -10.19 15.70 -34.28
N GLY A 824 -10.61 14.76 -33.42
CA GLY A 824 -11.98 14.61 -32.93
C GLY A 824 -12.16 15.15 -31.50
N GLN A 825 -13.39 15.52 -31.17
CA GLN A 825 -13.83 15.74 -29.79
C GLN A 825 -15.09 14.93 -29.57
N PHE A 826 -15.20 14.28 -28.41
CA PHE A 826 -16.37 13.51 -28.04
C PHE A 826 -17.44 14.45 -27.48
N ASP A 827 -18.62 14.41 -28.08
CA ASP A 827 -19.81 15.12 -27.59
C ASP A 827 -20.64 14.25 -26.62
N THR A 828 -20.40 12.95 -26.60
CA THR A 828 -21.03 12.00 -25.69
C THR A 828 -19.98 11.06 -25.11
N VAL A 829 -20.03 10.84 -23.80
CA VAL A 829 -19.14 9.91 -23.08
C VAL A 829 -19.94 9.12 -22.08
N TYR A 830 -19.86 7.80 -22.17
CA TYR A 830 -20.48 6.84 -21.27
C TYR A 830 -19.42 5.90 -20.71
N THR A 831 -19.39 5.68 -19.40
CA THR A 831 -18.45 4.76 -18.74
C THR A 831 -19.11 4.09 -17.54
N GLU A 832 -18.85 2.79 -17.34
CA GLU A 832 -19.25 2.04 -16.14
C GLU A 832 -20.75 2.21 -15.75
N GLY A 833 -21.64 2.33 -16.73
CA GLY A 833 -23.07 2.47 -16.48
C GLY A 833 -23.61 3.90 -16.48
N ALA A 834 -22.78 4.93 -16.67
CA ALA A 834 -23.18 6.33 -16.52
C ALA A 834 -22.70 7.24 -17.68
N TYR A 835 -23.59 8.15 -18.13
CA TYR A 835 -23.23 9.26 -19.01
C TYR A 835 -22.46 10.32 -18.20
N LEU A 836 -21.25 10.65 -18.65
CA LEU A 836 -20.46 11.78 -18.14
C LEU A 836 -20.65 13.04 -18.97
N LEU A 837 -21.00 12.87 -20.24
CA LEU A 837 -21.30 13.93 -21.20
C LEU A 837 -22.37 13.42 -22.18
N GLY A 838 -23.35 14.26 -22.52
CA GLY A 838 -24.42 13.92 -23.47
C GLY A 838 -25.45 12.94 -22.92
N GLY A 839 -26.00 12.10 -23.81
CA GLY A 839 -27.01 11.09 -23.48
C GLY A 839 -28.43 11.65 -23.22
N PRO A 840 -29.39 10.77 -22.87
CA PRO A 840 -30.81 11.11 -22.80
C PRO A 840 -31.17 12.20 -21.77
N GLU A 841 -30.38 12.32 -20.71
CA GLU A 841 -30.57 13.34 -19.66
C GLU A 841 -29.70 14.59 -19.88
N ALA A 842 -28.98 14.67 -21.02
CA ALA A 842 -28.05 15.75 -21.36
C ALA A 842 -27.04 16.03 -20.22
N ALA A 843 -26.29 15.00 -19.83
CA ALA A 843 -25.27 15.12 -18.80
C ALA A 843 -24.16 16.10 -19.22
N GLY A 844 -23.70 16.94 -18.29
CA GLY A 844 -22.68 17.95 -18.54
C GLY A 844 -23.22 19.28 -19.07
N GLU A 845 -22.33 20.12 -19.58
CA GLU A 845 -22.70 21.38 -20.22
C GLU A 845 -23.04 21.14 -21.70
N PRO A 846 -24.06 21.80 -22.29
CA PRO A 846 -24.42 21.60 -23.70
C PRO A 846 -23.31 21.92 -24.71
N THR A 847 -22.32 22.72 -24.31
CA THR A 847 -21.14 23.06 -25.12
C THR A 847 -19.88 22.34 -24.63
N GLY A 848 -20.03 21.36 -23.74
CA GLY A 848 -18.94 20.55 -23.22
C GLY A 848 -18.45 19.54 -24.26
N GLY A 849 -17.17 19.17 -24.16
CA GLY A 849 -16.55 18.14 -24.99
C GLY A 849 -15.54 17.35 -24.17
N ALA A 850 -15.26 16.13 -24.58
CA ALA A 850 -14.21 15.29 -24.01
C ALA A 850 -13.18 14.90 -25.06
N GLN A 851 -11.93 14.78 -24.63
CA GLN A 851 -10.80 14.44 -25.51
C GLN A 851 -10.37 12.97 -25.40
N VAL A 852 -10.61 12.33 -24.24
CA VAL A 852 -10.11 10.99 -23.92
C VAL A 852 -11.19 10.24 -23.15
N LEU A 853 -11.36 8.95 -23.46
CA LEU A 853 -12.08 8.00 -22.61
C LEU A 853 -11.03 7.22 -21.77
N PRO A 854 -10.86 7.55 -20.47
CA PRO A 854 -9.92 6.83 -19.62
C PRO A 854 -10.55 5.55 -19.09
N LEU A 855 -9.88 4.42 -19.32
CA LEU A 855 -10.27 3.10 -18.83
C LEU A 855 -9.08 2.50 -18.07
N VAL A 856 -9.35 1.86 -16.93
CA VAL A 856 -8.40 0.90 -16.35
C VAL A 856 -8.73 -0.51 -16.84
N ALA A 857 -7.83 -1.47 -16.64
CA ALA A 857 -8.07 -2.87 -16.99
C ALA A 857 -9.44 -3.37 -16.48
N ALA A 858 -10.13 -4.10 -17.34
CA ALA A 858 -11.51 -4.58 -17.23
C ALA A 858 -12.63 -3.51 -17.21
N GLN A 859 -12.33 -2.23 -17.49
CA GLN A 859 -13.37 -1.21 -17.67
C GLN A 859 -13.74 -1.01 -19.13
N GLY A 860 -14.97 -0.54 -19.35
CA GLY A 860 -15.40 -0.13 -20.67
C GLY A 860 -16.39 1.03 -20.67
N GLY A 861 -16.60 1.56 -21.87
CA GLY A 861 -17.51 2.66 -22.14
C GLY A 861 -17.78 2.83 -23.62
N PHE A 862 -18.40 3.95 -23.98
CA PHE A 862 -18.43 4.41 -25.36
C PHE A 862 -18.28 5.92 -25.44
N VAL A 863 -17.82 6.36 -26.60
CA VAL A 863 -17.78 7.77 -26.99
C VAL A 863 -18.56 7.97 -28.28
N GLU A 864 -19.11 9.17 -28.46
CA GLU A 864 -19.70 9.57 -29.73
C GLU A 864 -19.12 10.89 -30.20
N LEU A 865 -18.98 11.01 -31.52
CA LEU A 865 -18.49 12.19 -32.21
C LEU A 865 -19.05 12.24 -33.63
N THR A 866 -18.98 13.43 -34.23
CA THR A 866 -19.28 13.67 -35.64
C THR A 866 -18.06 14.26 -36.34
N PHE A 867 -17.69 13.75 -37.50
CA PHE A 867 -16.57 14.29 -38.27
C PHE A 867 -17.02 15.46 -39.16
N PRO A 868 -16.46 16.68 -38.97
CA PRO A 868 -16.89 17.86 -39.73
C PRO A 868 -16.28 17.95 -41.12
N GLU A 869 -15.17 17.26 -41.38
CA GLU A 869 -14.41 17.32 -42.63
C GLU A 869 -13.99 15.92 -43.07
N ALA A 870 -13.84 15.73 -44.38
CA ALA A 870 -13.33 14.49 -44.95
C ALA A 870 -11.82 14.40 -44.73
N GLY A 871 -11.30 13.21 -44.48
CA GLY A 871 -9.88 13.00 -44.20
C GLY A 871 -9.61 11.73 -43.40
N THR A 872 -8.39 11.61 -42.90
CA THR A 872 -7.95 10.52 -42.05
C THR A 872 -7.82 11.01 -40.61
N TYR A 873 -8.54 10.38 -39.68
CA TYR A 873 -8.52 10.71 -38.26
C TYR A 873 -7.91 9.55 -37.47
N PRO A 874 -6.64 9.63 -37.04
CA PRO A 874 -6.03 8.59 -36.22
C PRO A 874 -6.75 8.42 -34.89
N PHE A 875 -6.87 7.19 -34.42
CA PHE A 875 -7.26 6.88 -33.05
C PHE A 875 -6.18 6.09 -32.34
N VAL A 876 -5.99 6.33 -31.05
CA VAL A 876 -4.87 5.79 -30.27
C VAL A 876 -5.30 5.48 -28.84
N SER A 877 -4.55 4.62 -28.16
CA SER A 877 -4.38 4.75 -26.71
C SER A 877 -3.36 5.84 -26.41
N HIS A 878 -3.77 6.91 -25.72
CA HIS A 878 -2.92 8.09 -25.48
C HIS A 878 -1.83 7.86 -24.41
N ALA A 879 -1.75 6.66 -23.84
CA ALA A 879 -0.50 6.17 -23.28
C ALA A 879 0.44 5.89 -24.48
N MET A 880 1.20 6.90 -24.93
CA MET A 880 1.83 6.87 -26.26
C MET A 880 2.72 5.65 -26.53
N VAL A 881 3.34 5.08 -25.50
CA VAL A 881 4.10 3.83 -25.63
C VAL A 881 3.23 2.64 -26.06
N ASP A 882 1.94 2.63 -25.69
CA ASP A 882 0.99 1.61 -26.07
C ASP A 882 0.48 1.82 -27.50
N ALA A 883 0.31 3.08 -27.92
CA ALA A 883 0.14 3.40 -29.34
C ALA A 883 1.36 2.93 -30.15
N GLU A 884 2.57 3.30 -29.78
CA GLU A 884 3.82 2.89 -30.45
C GLU A 884 4.02 1.36 -30.48
N ARG A 885 3.31 0.60 -29.65
CA ARG A 885 3.31 -0.87 -29.60
C ARG A 885 2.22 -1.56 -30.42
N GLY A 886 1.30 -0.82 -31.03
CA GLY A 886 0.23 -1.42 -31.83
C GLY A 886 -1.17 -0.84 -31.63
N ALA A 887 -1.41 -0.05 -30.57
CA ALA A 887 -2.75 0.36 -30.15
C ALA A 887 -3.15 1.66 -30.85
N HIS A 888 -3.16 1.64 -32.18
CA HIS A 888 -3.68 2.71 -33.01
C HIS A 888 -4.31 2.23 -34.31
N GLY A 889 -4.97 3.16 -34.99
CA GLY A 889 -5.65 2.96 -36.25
C GLY A 889 -6.12 4.27 -36.84
N VAL A 890 -6.84 4.20 -37.96
CA VAL A 890 -7.36 5.39 -38.65
C VAL A 890 -8.85 5.24 -38.94
N PHE A 891 -9.60 6.33 -38.76
CA PHE A 891 -10.88 6.52 -39.43
C PHE A 891 -10.67 7.17 -40.80
N ALA A 892 -11.08 6.49 -41.87
CA ALA A 892 -11.16 7.03 -43.21
C ALA A 892 -12.54 7.67 -43.43
N VAL A 893 -12.59 9.01 -43.34
CA VAL A 893 -13.82 9.80 -43.46
C VAL A 893 -13.98 10.29 -44.89
N ALA A 894 -14.97 9.75 -45.59
CA ALA A 894 -15.33 10.16 -46.95
C ALA A 894 -16.26 11.40 -46.94
N PRO A 895 -16.32 12.17 -48.05
CA PRO A 895 -17.21 13.32 -48.19
C PRO A 895 -18.70 13.02 -48.01
#